data_AF-A0A6G5QMH5-F1
#
_entry.id   AF-A0A6G5QMH5-F1
#
_cell.length_a   1.000
_cell.length_b   1.000
_cell.length_c   1.000
_cell.angle_alpha   90.00
_cell.angle_beta   90.00
_cell.angle_gamma   90.00
#
_symmetry.space_group_name_H-M   'P 1'
#
loop_
_entity.id
_entity.type
_entity.pdbx_description
1 polymer ?
#
loop_
_entity_poly.entity_id
_entity_poly.type
_entity_poly.pdbx_seq_one_letter_code
_entity_poly.pdbx_strand_id
1 'polypeptide(L)'
;MAAKLNLRGNNDFATEILSWYLWGQPKAPSKTEIADERWINKEEITLEVNTQEFLKKAGDFVNAKDFILFKTFFSGKTVSGNKLNNGNPTLNEGQYERFENGLYFLTQKQFAELFYGEYENSEKEDEKKAYAAANDPTGDNAAAVSFYNRNLDNPDFAKLAFTFGSMKVGLNTSKIRYVLDENLNPILVKDIEYQFEAGDFDFVGGKGSGFVNQILNQIADPSGIGKKINLKFTGDNKIDGGSINKSNYDSMKELKEYKVDSKGKIFDSDFYKAMGLFEEEYNRIKSSGIINYLDENGKLVMYGSNDDDRLVEFQAKNINFSEPLLSELADIKNHYKQYVKNGITYVGGKGADTITGTDYDDILYSTDKHNKDDNARDVLKGGEGFDAYYVGNGDIILDSDHKGKVVFGDTELKGGIYDKDKNIYKDAINPNIEYHLNKESNVLTVINKTDYSSIAIANYSKEDKSLGIKLANSKIEVSVTNKEGSANWLKESLGDRGLPFTLSLNRKLDKGEYLKVEVVTSMKGDKSIIEFKERDISKDFNFTWEDDNYPQGNRSFVVNACVVDESSDLTAEVISSARGTIKDDDRNPNNPNNSDIPTDPNDPQNAPVRYDPIIIDLNKDGTTTSKLNGAVNFDMDNNGFKEATGWISKDDAFLAYDKNGNGKIDNGSELFGDKTVSVGAYGYTGKTAENGFEALKEFDFNNDNIIDEKDKDFDKLLLWQDLNTNGLTEEGELKTLKEHNIKSIDLRYKETQIDNNGNLIKQTSTVTFNDNTTTTADDVWFKVDLRYTEQPNIDIPERIKALPEVTAFGNLHNLRNAMSKNLELENMIKDYISLTPEEKAKQLDNVLFKWAGVESNACIKASPNRHYG
;
A
#
# COMPACT_ATOMS: atom_id res chain seq x y z
N MET A 1 -12.72 -19.26 -23.68
CA MET A 1 -11.81 -20.38 -23.34
C MET A 1 -12.06 -20.69 -21.87
N ALA A 2 -12.34 -21.95 -21.50
CA ALA A 2 -12.47 -22.28 -20.08
C ALA A 2 -11.10 -22.13 -19.39
N ALA A 3 -11.07 -21.49 -18.22
CA ALA A 3 -9.87 -21.40 -17.41
C ALA A 3 -9.58 -22.77 -16.76
N LYS A 4 -8.32 -23.03 -16.42
CA LYS A 4 -7.89 -24.34 -15.87
C LYS A 4 -7.36 -24.15 -14.46
N LEU A 5 -7.77 -25.00 -13.53
CA LEU A 5 -7.21 -25.07 -12.18
C LEU A 5 -6.05 -26.07 -12.15
N ASN A 6 -4.84 -25.61 -11.84
CA ASN A 6 -3.62 -26.43 -11.98
C ASN A 6 -3.24 -27.13 -10.66
N LEU A 7 -3.36 -28.46 -10.64
CA LEU A 7 -3.08 -29.29 -9.46
C LEU A 7 -1.66 -29.88 -9.44
N ARG A 8 -0.78 -29.52 -10.38
CA ARG A 8 0.58 -30.08 -10.49
C ARG A 8 1.52 -29.57 -9.42
N GLY A 9 2.39 -30.47 -8.94
CA GLY A 9 3.50 -30.11 -8.05
C GLY A 9 3.02 -29.51 -6.72
N ASN A 10 3.66 -28.42 -6.30
CA ASN A 10 3.36 -27.67 -5.08
C ASN A 10 2.47 -26.44 -5.34
N ASN A 11 1.76 -26.40 -6.48
CA ASN A 11 0.88 -25.29 -6.80
C ASN A 11 -0.20 -25.10 -5.74
N ASP A 12 -0.46 -23.84 -5.40
CA ASP A 12 -1.43 -23.45 -4.38
C ASP A 12 -2.82 -23.25 -5.01
N PHE A 13 -3.45 -24.36 -5.35
CA PHE A 13 -4.76 -24.37 -6.01
C PHE A 13 -5.90 -23.82 -5.12
N ALA A 14 -5.73 -23.81 -3.80
CA ALA A 14 -6.69 -23.22 -2.87
C ALA A 14 -6.65 -21.68 -2.93
N THR A 15 -5.45 -21.09 -2.99
CA THR A 15 -5.29 -19.66 -3.24
C THR A 15 -5.75 -19.29 -4.66
N GLU A 16 -5.45 -20.13 -5.67
CA GLU A 16 -5.88 -19.87 -7.05
C GLU A 16 -7.41 -19.88 -7.19
N ILE A 17 -8.11 -20.89 -6.66
CA ILE A 17 -9.59 -20.92 -6.72
C ILE A 17 -10.22 -19.76 -5.95
N LEU A 18 -9.65 -19.39 -4.80
CA LEU A 18 -10.09 -18.22 -4.05
C LEU A 18 -9.89 -16.93 -4.84
N SER A 19 -8.81 -16.84 -5.63
CA SER A 19 -8.59 -15.72 -6.54
C SER A 19 -9.69 -15.59 -7.58
N TRP A 20 -10.05 -16.71 -8.21
CA TRP A 20 -11.14 -16.74 -9.18
C TRP A 20 -12.47 -16.38 -8.53
N TYR A 21 -12.71 -16.88 -7.32
CA TYR A 21 -13.89 -16.59 -6.53
C TYR A 21 -14.04 -15.09 -6.25
N LEU A 22 -13.00 -14.43 -5.72
CA LEU A 22 -13.06 -13.01 -5.36
C LEU A 22 -12.92 -12.09 -6.57
N TRP A 23 -11.88 -12.34 -7.36
CA TRP A 23 -11.39 -11.39 -8.36
C TRP A 23 -11.74 -11.81 -9.79
N GLY A 24 -12.27 -13.00 -10.02
CA GLY A 24 -12.56 -13.48 -11.39
C GLY A 24 -11.32 -13.67 -12.26
N GLN A 25 -10.15 -13.80 -11.64
CA GLN A 25 -8.85 -13.97 -12.29
C GLN A 25 -7.87 -14.73 -11.36
N PRO A 26 -6.78 -15.32 -11.86
CA PRO A 26 -5.95 -16.25 -11.06
C PRO A 26 -5.02 -15.58 -10.05
N LYS A 27 -4.97 -14.23 -10.00
CA LYS A 27 -4.20 -13.47 -9.03
C LYS A 27 -5.02 -12.30 -8.47
N ALA A 28 -4.74 -11.89 -7.24
CA ALA A 28 -5.32 -10.66 -6.69
C ALA A 28 -4.95 -9.42 -7.53
N PRO A 29 -5.83 -8.42 -7.60
CA PRO A 29 -5.51 -7.14 -8.22
C PRO A 29 -4.37 -6.44 -7.50
N SER A 30 -3.69 -5.54 -8.22
CA SER A 30 -2.72 -4.65 -7.59
C SER A 30 -3.42 -3.67 -6.64
N LYS A 31 -2.66 -3.11 -5.70
CA LYS A 31 -3.16 -2.09 -4.76
C LYS A 31 -3.83 -0.90 -5.45
N THR A 32 -3.38 -0.54 -6.66
CA THR A 32 -3.95 0.57 -7.43
C THR A 32 -5.26 0.24 -8.13
N GLU A 33 -5.53 -1.05 -8.36
CA GLU A 33 -6.68 -1.56 -9.12
C GLU A 33 -7.79 -2.14 -8.23
N ILE A 34 -7.53 -2.30 -6.94
CA ILE A 34 -8.44 -3.01 -6.05
C ILE A 34 -9.72 -2.19 -5.81
N ALA A 35 -9.66 -0.87 -5.68
CA ALA A 35 -10.83 -0.01 -5.50
C ALA A 35 -11.61 0.25 -6.82
N ASP A 36 -12.06 -0.81 -7.49
CA ASP A 36 -12.79 -0.77 -8.78
C ASP A 36 -14.08 -1.59 -8.66
N GLU A 37 -15.20 -1.06 -9.19
CA GLU A 37 -16.52 -1.72 -9.14
C GLU A 37 -16.54 -3.06 -9.88
N ARG A 38 -15.62 -3.32 -10.82
CA ARG A 38 -15.63 -4.54 -11.65
C ARG A 38 -15.56 -5.82 -10.82
N TRP A 39 -15.01 -5.76 -9.61
CA TRP A 39 -14.89 -6.90 -8.71
C TRP A 39 -16.23 -7.33 -8.09
N ILE A 40 -17.20 -6.41 -8.04
CA ILE A 40 -18.56 -6.63 -7.52
C ILE A 40 -19.39 -7.54 -8.42
N ASN A 41 -19.10 -7.57 -9.73
CA ASN A 41 -19.89 -8.32 -10.71
C ASN A 41 -19.88 -9.84 -10.44
N LYS A 42 -21.09 -10.42 -10.37
CA LYS A 42 -21.32 -11.83 -10.02
C LYS A 42 -21.49 -12.72 -11.25
N GLU A 43 -20.45 -12.81 -12.08
CA GLU A 43 -20.44 -13.77 -13.19
C GLU A 43 -20.11 -15.18 -12.70
N GLU A 44 -20.80 -16.19 -13.23
CA GLU A 44 -20.42 -17.59 -13.00
C GLU A 44 -19.19 -17.96 -13.82
N ILE A 45 -18.20 -18.56 -13.18
CA ILE A 45 -16.93 -18.94 -13.80
C ILE A 45 -16.82 -20.45 -13.81
N THR A 46 -16.41 -21.04 -14.94
CA THR A 46 -16.14 -22.48 -15.02
C THR A 46 -14.64 -22.74 -15.09
N LEU A 47 -14.12 -23.53 -14.14
CA LEU A 47 -12.74 -23.99 -14.12
C LEU A 47 -12.65 -25.47 -14.50
N GLU A 48 -11.83 -25.78 -15.50
CA GLU A 48 -11.48 -27.15 -15.87
C GLU A 48 -10.45 -27.72 -14.90
N VAL A 49 -10.72 -28.91 -14.37
CA VAL A 49 -9.84 -29.64 -13.46
C VAL A 49 -9.39 -30.93 -14.13
N ASN A 50 -8.10 -31.23 -14.15
CA ASN A 50 -7.64 -32.50 -14.70
C ASN A 50 -7.93 -33.64 -13.73
N THR A 51 -8.66 -34.67 -14.20
CA THR A 51 -9.10 -35.74 -13.30
C THR A 51 -7.96 -36.57 -12.72
N GLN A 52 -6.93 -36.86 -13.52
CA GLN A 52 -5.78 -37.67 -13.06
C GLN A 52 -4.94 -36.92 -12.03
N GLU A 53 -4.77 -35.61 -12.20
CA GLU A 53 -4.07 -34.77 -11.24
C GLU A 53 -4.83 -34.67 -9.91
N PHE A 54 -6.16 -34.53 -9.98
CA PHE A 54 -7.02 -34.57 -8.80
C PHE A 54 -6.93 -35.90 -8.06
N LEU A 55 -7.11 -37.03 -8.75
CA LEU A 55 -7.04 -38.36 -8.12
C LEU A 55 -5.69 -38.60 -7.44
N LYS A 56 -4.59 -38.16 -8.07
CA LYS A 56 -3.25 -38.24 -7.48
C LYS A 56 -3.11 -37.43 -6.18
N LYS A 57 -3.80 -36.29 -6.07
CA LYS A 57 -3.79 -35.43 -4.89
C LYS A 57 -4.75 -35.90 -3.81
N ALA A 58 -5.98 -36.26 -4.18
CA ALA A 58 -7.02 -36.68 -3.27
C ALA A 58 -6.74 -38.04 -2.60
N GLY A 59 -6.04 -38.94 -3.31
CA GLY A 59 -5.77 -40.29 -2.85
C GLY A 59 -7.05 -41.10 -2.67
N ASP A 60 -7.09 -41.98 -1.67
CA ASP A 60 -8.25 -42.83 -1.39
C ASP A 60 -9.31 -42.05 -0.59
N PHE A 61 -10.04 -41.16 -1.24
CA PHE A 61 -11.03 -40.29 -0.59
C PHE A 61 -12.44 -40.89 -0.55
N VAL A 62 -12.70 -42.03 -1.17
CA VAL A 62 -14.01 -42.72 -1.17
C VAL A 62 -13.85 -44.23 -1.05
N ASN A 63 -14.78 -44.89 -0.35
CA ASN A 63 -14.88 -46.34 -0.28
C ASN A 63 -16.33 -46.81 -0.06
N ALA A 64 -16.54 -48.12 0.08
CA ALA A 64 -17.88 -48.69 0.19
C ALA A 64 -18.62 -48.35 1.49
N LYS A 65 -17.93 -48.00 2.59
CA LYS A 65 -18.62 -47.57 3.84
C LYS A 65 -19.36 -46.25 3.68
N ASP A 66 -19.07 -45.47 2.64
CA ASP A 66 -19.71 -44.18 2.35
C ASP A 66 -21.12 -44.34 1.78
N PHE A 67 -21.43 -45.52 1.24
CA PHE A 67 -22.69 -45.81 0.60
C PHE A 67 -23.52 -46.71 1.52
N ILE A 68 -24.56 -46.13 2.13
CA ILE A 68 -25.43 -46.84 3.07
C ILE A 68 -26.05 -48.13 2.46
N LEU A 69 -26.21 -48.16 1.15
CA LEU A 69 -26.69 -49.33 0.41
C LEU A 69 -25.80 -50.58 0.60
N PHE A 70 -24.48 -50.43 0.70
CA PHE A 70 -23.59 -51.57 0.95
C PHE A 70 -23.74 -52.08 2.39
N LYS A 71 -23.95 -51.18 3.36
CA LYS A 71 -24.30 -51.56 4.73
C LYS A 71 -25.58 -52.39 4.77
N THR A 72 -26.61 -51.95 4.05
CA THR A 72 -27.90 -52.65 3.97
C THR A 72 -27.74 -54.00 3.28
N PHE A 73 -27.05 -54.06 2.14
CA PHE A 73 -26.75 -55.31 1.45
C PHE A 73 -26.08 -56.32 2.39
N PHE A 74 -24.95 -55.94 3.00
CA PHE A 74 -24.17 -56.80 3.88
C PHE A 74 -24.83 -57.11 5.23
N SER A 75 -25.98 -56.51 5.53
CA SER A 75 -26.81 -56.89 6.69
C SER A 75 -27.66 -58.14 6.42
N GLY A 76 -27.88 -58.49 5.15
CA GLY A 76 -28.76 -59.58 4.73
C GLY A 76 -30.25 -59.31 5.00
N LYS A 77 -30.63 -58.05 5.22
CA LYS A 77 -31.98 -57.61 5.59
C LYS A 77 -32.40 -56.41 4.75
N THR A 78 -33.70 -56.17 4.64
CA THR A 78 -34.23 -54.93 4.05
C THR A 78 -33.81 -53.71 4.88
N VAL A 79 -34.00 -52.51 4.33
CA VAL A 79 -33.70 -51.24 5.01
C VAL A 79 -34.42 -51.08 6.36
N SER A 80 -35.62 -51.65 6.53
CA SER A 80 -36.35 -51.70 7.81
C SER A 80 -35.99 -52.90 8.70
N GLY A 81 -35.03 -53.72 8.29
CA GLY A 81 -34.52 -54.86 9.06
C GLY A 81 -35.29 -56.17 8.88
N ASN A 82 -36.15 -56.28 7.86
CA ASN A 82 -36.92 -57.48 7.57
C ASN A 82 -36.07 -58.53 6.84
N LYS A 83 -36.47 -59.81 6.91
CA LYS A 83 -35.85 -60.87 6.08
C LYS A 83 -36.16 -60.60 4.60
N LEU A 84 -35.21 -60.93 3.73
CA LEU A 84 -35.39 -60.80 2.29
C LEU A 84 -36.54 -61.68 1.77
N ASN A 85 -37.19 -61.22 0.69
CA ASN A 85 -38.25 -61.92 -0.02
C ASN A 85 -39.40 -62.44 0.89
N ASN A 86 -39.82 -61.66 1.89
CA ASN A 86 -40.83 -62.04 2.88
C ASN A 86 -40.56 -63.40 3.57
N GLY A 87 -39.28 -63.80 3.68
CA GLY A 87 -38.88 -65.07 4.29
C GLY A 87 -38.95 -66.29 3.36
N ASN A 88 -39.26 -66.12 2.08
CA ASN A 88 -39.17 -67.20 1.09
C ASN A 88 -37.69 -67.49 0.76
N PRO A 89 -37.22 -68.75 0.83
CA PRO A 89 -35.82 -69.10 0.59
C PRO A 89 -35.33 -68.86 -0.84
N THR A 90 -36.23 -68.71 -1.84
CA THR A 90 -35.83 -68.60 -3.26
C THR A 90 -36.37 -67.34 -3.91
N LEU A 91 -35.59 -66.69 -4.78
CA LEU A 91 -36.05 -65.55 -5.60
C LEU A 91 -36.82 -66.03 -6.84
N ASN A 92 -37.87 -65.29 -7.20
CA ASN A 92 -38.67 -65.49 -8.41
C ASN A 92 -37.93 -64.98 -9.65
N GLU A 93 -38.28 -65.53 -10.81
CA GLU A 93 -37.82 -65.05 -12.12
C GLU A 93 -38.19 -63.56 -12.29
N GLY A 94 -37.19 -62.69 -12.49
CA GLY A 94 -37.33 -61.23 -12.52
C GLY A 94 -36.74 -60.49 -11.31
N GLN A 95 -36.61 -61.14 -10.14
CA GLN A 95 -35.97 -60.55 -8.95
C GLN A 95 -34.42 -60.61 -8.99
N TYR A 96 -33.85 -61.29 -9.97
CA TYR A 96 -32.42 -61.42 -10.20
C TYR A 96 -32.12 -61.37 -11.69
N GLU A 97 -30.90 -61.00 -12.06
CA GLU A 97 -30.45 -60.94 -13.46
C GLU A 97 -30.12 -62.33 -13.99
N ARG A 98 -29.36 -63.09 -13.21
CA ARG A 98 -28.98 -64.47 -13.51
C ARG A 98 -28.72 -65.27 -12.24
N PHE A 99 -28.89 -66.59 -12.34
CA PHE A 99 -28.58 -67.55 -11.30
C PHE A 99 -27.59 -68.59 -11.84
N GLU A 100 -26.37 -68.61 -11.29
CA GLU A 100 -25.28 -69.44 -11.78
C GLU A 100 -24.48 -70.00 -10.60
N ASN A 101 -24.17 -71.30 -10.64
CA ASN A 101 -23.37 -71.99 -9.61
C ASN A 101 -23.90 -71.79 -8.17
N GLY A 102 -25.22 -71.75 -7.98
CA GLY A 102 -25.84 -71.55 -6.66
C GLY A 102 -25.85 -70.11 -6.16
N LEU A 103 -25.55 -69.14 -7.03
CA LEU A 103 -25.49 -67.71 -6.68
C LEU A 103 -26.47 -66.89 -7.50
N TYR A 104 -27.21 -66.01 -6.82
CA TYR A 104 -28.05 -64.98 -7.45
C TYR A 104 -27.23 -63.72 -7.70
N PHE A 105 -27.28 -63.20 -8.93
CA PHE A 105 -26.71 -61.92 -9.30
C PHE A 105 -27.83 -60.90 -9.52
N LEU A 106 -27.81 -59.79 -8.80
CA LEU A 106 -28.80 -58.72 -8.93
C LEU A 106 -28.16 -57.47 -9.57
N THR A 107 -28.90 -56.84 -10.48
CA THR A 107 -28.60 -55.47 -10.94
C THR A 107 -28.87 -54.44 -9.83
N GLN A 108 -28.45 -53.18 -10.02
CA GLN A 108 -28.76 -52.10 -9.07
C GLN A 108 -30.27 -51.97 -8.80
N LYS A 109 -31.08 -51.96 -9.85
CA LYS A 109 -32.54 -51.83 -9.74
C LYS A 109 -33.15 -52.98 -8.94
N GLN A 110 -32.77 -54.22 -9.25
CA GLN A 110 -33.28 -55.40 -8.53
C GLN A 110 -32.82 -55.43 -7.07
N PHE A 111 -31.60 -54.97 -6.79
CA PHE A 111 -31.14 -54.76 -5.42
C PHE A 111 -32.02 -53.73 -4.69
N ALA A 112 -32.29 -52.58 -5.31
CA ALA A 112 -33.13 -51.53 -4.72
C ALA A 112 -34.54 -52.03 -4.45
N GLU A 113 -35.17 -52.73 -5.41
CA GLU A 113 -36.49 -53.34 -5.24
C GLU A 113 -36.49 -54.36 -4.09
N LEU A 114 -35.48 -55.23 -3.99
CA LEU A 114 -35.42 -56.29 -2.98
C LEU A 114 -35.09 -55.77 -1.56
N PHE A 115 -34.20 -54.79 -1.44
CA PHE A 115 -33.71 -54.30 -0.15
C PHE A 115 -34.43 -53.03 0.34
N TYR A 116 -34.95 -52.21 -0.57
CA TYR A 116 -35.56 -50.92 -0.27
C TYR A 116 -37.00 -50.76 -0.80
N GLY A 117 -37.56 -51.74 -1.53
CA GLY A 117 -38.88 -51.62 -2.17
C GLY A 117 -40.05 -51.32 -1.21
N GLU A 118 -39.90 -51.62 0.09
CA GLU A 118 -40.87 -51.21 1.11
C GLU A 118 -41.00 -49.69 1.27
N TYR A 119 -40.01 -48.91 0.80
CA TYR A 119 -40.00 -47.45 0.83
C TYR A 119 -40.43 -46.79 -0.49
N GLU A 120 -40.57 -47.54 -1.59
CA GLU A 120 -40.89 -46.99 -2.92
C GLU A 120 -42.16 -46.12 -2.91
N ASN A 121 -43.19 -46.57 -2.20
CA ASN A 121 -44.48 -45.91 -2.11
C ASN A 121 -44.78 -45.39 -0.69
N SER A 122 -43.75 -45.18 0.14
CA SER A 122 -43.94 -44.63 1.50
C SER A 122 -44.54 -43.22 1.45
N GLU A 123 -45.33 -42.84 2.46
CA GLU A 123 -45.79 -41.45 2.61
C GLU A 123 -44.72 -40.51 3.18
N LYS A 124 -43.64 -41.06 3.76
CA LYS A 124 -42.54 -40.25 4.33
C LYS A 124 -41.50 -39.91 3.28
N GLU A 125 -41.18 -38.62 3.17
CA GLU A 125 -40.23 -38.10 2.19
C GLU A 125 -38.82 -38.71 2.32
N ASP A 126 -38.32 -38.88 3.55
CA ASP A 126 -36.99 -39.46 3.79
C ASP A 126 -36.90 -40.93 3.36
N GLU A 127 -37.99 -41.69 3.49
CA GLU A 127 -38.07 -43.09 3.04
C GLU A 127 -38.07 -43.16 1.51
N LYS A 128 -38.88 -42.31 0.84
CA LYS A 128 -38.86 -42.20 -0.63
C LYS A 128 -37.48 -41.83 -1.17
N LYS A 129 -36.80 -40.87 -0.53
CA LYS A 129 -35.43 -40.48 -0.89
C LYS A 129 -34.45 -41.63 -0.71
N ALA A 130 -34.59 -42.42 0.34
CA ALA A 130 -33.75 -43.61 0.55
C ALA A 130 -33.96 -44.68 -0.55
N TYR A 131 -35.20 -44.90 -1.00
CA TYR A 131 -35.45 -45.77 -2.15
C TYR A 131 -34.88 -45.19 -3.45
N ALA A 132 -35.13 -43.91 -3.73
CA ALA A 132 -34.61 -43.23 -4.91
C ALA A 132 -33.08 -43.33 -4.98
N ALA A 133 -32.39 -43.10 -3.86
CA ALA A 133 -30.94 -43.25 -3.75
C ALA A 133 -30.44 -44.69 -3.90
N ALA A 134 -31.22 -45.68 -3.46
CA ALA A 134 -30.87 -47.08 -3.70
C ALA A 134 -31.08 -47.47 -5.17
N ASN A 135 -32.12 -46.95 -5.82
CA ASN A 135 -32.48 -47.29 -7.19
C ASN A 135 -31.56 -46.60 -8.22
N ASP A 136 -31.24 -45.32 -8.01
CA ASP A 136 -30.35 -44.52 -8.84
C ASP A 136 -29.38 -43.71 -7.95
N PRO A 137 -28.26 -44.31 -7.51
CA PRO A 137 -27.25 -43.65 -6.65
C PRO A 137 -26.35 -42.67 -7.43
N THR A 138 -26.91 -41.82 -8.29
CA THR A 138 -26.18 -40.83 -9.10
C THR A 138 -26.79 -39.43 -9.01
N GLY A 139 -26.09 -38.39 -9.50
CA GLY A 139 -26.58 -37.00 -9.51
C GLY A 139 -27.04 -36.51 -8.12
N ASP A 140 -28.30 -36.09 -8.01
CA ASP A 140 -28.87 -35.60 -6.75
C ASP A 140 -29.05 -36.68 -5.67
N ASN A 141 -29.07 -37.93 -6.08
CA ASN A 141 -29.16 -39.10 -5.21
C ASN A 141 -27.78 -39.68 -4.84
N ALA A 142 -26.69 -39.13 -5.39
CA ALA A 142 -25.33 -39.54 -5.08
C ALA A 142 -24.98 -39.29 -3.60
N ALA A 143 -24.03 -40.07 -3.08
CA ALA A 143 -23.55 -39.85 -1.72
C ALA A 143 -22.74 -38.55 -1.64
N ALA A 144 -23.05 -37.71 -0.66
CA ALA A 144 -22.22 -36.55 -0.33
C ALA A 144 -20.98 -37.04 0.43
N VAL A 145 -19.83 -36.98 -0.22
CA VAL A 145 -18.54 -37.37 0.36
C VAL A 145 -17.86 -36.12 0.92
N SER A 146 -17.95 -35.95 2.24
CA SER A 146 -17.28 -34.83 2.91
C SER A 146 -15.77 -35.03 2.93
N PHE A 147 -15.01 -34.07 2.38
CA PHE A 147 -13.55 -34.03 2.52
C PHE A 147 -13.09 -33.56 3.89
N TYR A 148 -13.94 -32.86 4.66
CA TYR A 148 -13.59 -32.20 5.91
C TYR A 148 -13.26 -33.15 7.07
N ASN A 149 -13.42 -34.46 6.88
CA ASN A 149 -13.08 -35.49 7.86
C ASN A 149 -12.32 -36.68 7.24
N ARG A 150 -11.76 -36.52 6.03
CA ARG A 150 -11.09 -37.61 5.29
C ARG A 150 -9.63 -37.34 5.08
N ASN A 151 -8.81 -38.40 5.15
CA ASN A 151 -7.39 -38.32 4.84
C ASN A 151 -6.69 -37.15 5.55
N LEU A 152 -6.90 -37.00 6.86
CA LEU A 152 -6.25 -35.96 7.68
C LEU A 152 -4.71 -36.03 7.68
N ASP A 153 -4.15 -37.16 7.23
CA ASP A 153 -2.71 -37.35 7.04
C ASP A 153 -2.24 -36.94 5.63
N ASN A 154 -3.17 -36.57 4.75
CA ASN A 154 -2.83 -36.02 3.43
C ASN A 154 -2.30 -34.59 3.61
N PRO A 155 -1.10 -34.27 3.12
CA PRO A 155 -0.53 -32.93 3.24
C PRO A 155 -1.34 -31.83 2.53
N ASP A 156 -2.18 -32.19 1.55
CA ASP A 156 -3.07 -31.26 0.85
C ASP A 156 -4.52 -31.33 1.38
N PHE A 157 -4.76 -31.94 2.55
CA PHE A 157 -6.08 -32.11 3.17
C PHE A 157 -6.92 -30.82 3.16
N ALA A 158 -6.42 -29.75 3.79
CA ALA A 158 -7.18 -28.52 3.96
C ALA A 158 -7.47 -27.85 2.61
N LYS A 159 -6.51 -27.85 1.69
CA LYS A 159 -6.69 -27.35 0.31
C LYS A 159 -7.77 -28.12 -0.44
N LEU A 160 -7.74 -29.45 -0.38
CA LEU A 160 -8.71 -30.32 -1.04
C LEU A 160 -10.11 -30.11 -0.46
N ALA A 161 -10.23 -30.07 0.86
CA ALA A 161 -11.51 -29.86 1.53
C ALA A 161 -12.08 -28.46 1.25
N PHE A 162 -11.23 -27.43 1.26
CA PHE A 162 -11.60 -26.06 0.91
C PHE A 162 -12.08 -25.97 -0.55
N THR A 163 -11.32 -26.54 -1.49
CA THR A 163 -11.57 -26.41 -2.94
C THR A 163 -12.70 -27.29 -3.44
N PHE A 164 -12.79 -28.55 -2.98
CA PHE A 164 -13.68 -29.59 -3.51
C PHE A 164 -14.72 -30.05 -2.46
N GLY A 165 -15.01 -29.20 -1.47
CA GLY A 165 -15.87 -29.53 -0.33
C GLY A 165 -17.31 -29.89 -0.67
N SER A 166 -17.80 -29.47 -1.84
CA SER A 166 -19.16 -29.70 -2.36
C SER A 166 -19.28 -30.95 -3.25
N MET A 167 -18.17 -31.66 -3.50
CA MET A 167 -18.13 -32.78 -4.45
C MET A 167 -19.09 -33.92 -4.05
N LYS A 168 -19.82 -34.47 -5.03
CA LYS A 168 -20.69 -35.64 -4.85
C LYS A 168 -20.06 -36.88 -5.50
N VAL A 169 -20.28 -38.05 -4.89
CA VAL A 169 -19.82 -39.33 -5.43
C VAL A 169 -20.96 -40.34 -5.49
N GLY A 170 -21.32 -40.74 -6.69
CA GLY A 170 -22.30 -41.78 -6.99
C GLY A 170 -21.65 -43.12 -7.34
N LEU A 171 -22.48 -44.08 -7.74
CA LEU A 171 -22.04 -45.37 -8.27
C LEU A 171 -22.40 -45.49 -9.75
N ASN A 172 -21.47 -45.98 -10.58
CA ASN A 172 -21.83 -46.44 -11.91
C ASN A 172 -22.57 -47.78 -11.82
N THR A 173 -23.87 -47.73 -12.05
CA THR A 173 -24.80 -48.86 -11.89
C THR A 173 -24.79 -49.87 -13.04
N SER A 174 -24.13 -49.55 -14.16
CA SER A 174 -24.17 -50.38 -15.37
C SER A 174 -23.52 -51.76 -15.18
N LYS A 175 -22.41 -51.83 -14.43
CA LYS A 175 -21.63 -53.05 -14.23
C LYS A 175 -21.80 -53.69 -12.86
N ILE A 176 -22.16 -52.92 -11.84
CA ILE A 176 -22.23 -53.40 -10.46
C ILE A 176 -23.20 -54.57 -10.32
N ARG A 177 -22.81 -55.61 -9.57
CA ARG A 177 -23.69 -56.75 -9.25
C ARG A 177 -23.64 -57.11 -7.78
N TYR A 178 -24.81 -57.29 -7.20
CA TYR A 178 -24.98 -57.75 -5.82
C TYR A 178 -25.18 -59.26 -5.84
N VAL A 179 -24.36 -60.01 -5.09
CA VAL A 179 -24.32 -61.48 -5.16
C VAL A 179 -24.81 -62.11 -3.88
N LEU A 180 -25.87 -62.91 -3.96
CA LEU A 180 -26.43 -63.67 -2.84
C LEU A 180 -26.21 -65.18 -3.06
N ASP A 181 -26.13 -65.95 -1.98
CA ASP A 181 -26.21 -67.41 -2.05
C ASP A 181 -27.68 -67.90 -2.15
N GLU A 182 -27.86 -69.21 -2.28
CA GLU A 182 -29.16 -69.89 -2.32
C GLU A 182 -30.03 -69.67 -1.07
N ASN A 183 -29.44 -69.23 0.05
CA ASN A 183 -30.15 -68.89 1.30
C ASN A 183 -30.36 -67.37 1.43
N LEU A 184 -30.11 -66.61 0.36
CA LEU A 184 -30.18 -65.16 0.29
C LEU A 184 -29.19 -64.44 1.22
N ASN A 185 -28.10 -65.11 1.62
CA ASN A 185 -27.02 -64.46 2.36
C ASN A 185 -26.14 -63.65 1.40
N PRO A 186 -25.74 -62.43 1.78
CA PRO A 186 -24.80 -61.62 1.02
C PRO A 186 -23.43 -62.28 0.90
N ILE A 187 -22.97 -62.51 -0.33
CA ILE A 187 -21.62 -63.03 -0.61
C ILE A 187 -20.66 -61.88 -0.88
N LEU A 188 -20.93 -61.09 -1.92
CA LEU A 188 -20.08 -59.97 -2.33
C LEU A 188 -20.83 -59.01 -3.25
N VAL A 189 -20.25 -57.83 -3.44
CA VAL A 189 -20.62 -56.88 -4.50
C VAL A 189 -19.50 -56.89 -5.53
N LYS A 190 -19.83 -57.13 -6.80
CA LYS A 190 -18.88 -57.12 -7.92
C LYS A 190 -18.85 -55.79 -8.63
N ASP A 191 -17.69 -55.48 -9.19
CA ASP A 191 -17.46 -54.45 -10.20
C ASP A 191 -17.99 -53.07 -9.77
N ILE A 192 -17.67 -52.68 -8.53
CA ILE A 192 -17.96 -51.35 -8.00
C ILE A 192 -17.12 -50.34 -8.77
N GLU A 193 -17.77 -49.31 -9.30
CA GLU A 193 -17.10 -48.18 -9.94
C GLU A 193 -17.74 -46.90 -9.38
N TYR A 194 -16.95 -46.09 -8.68
CA TYR A 194 -17.40 -44.81 -8.14
C TYR A 194 -17.38 -43.75 -9.24
N GLN A 195 -18.39 -42.90 -9.31
CA GLN A 195 -18.47 -41.80 -10.28
C GLN A 195 -18.64 -40.48 -9.54
N PHE A 196 -17.73 -39.53 -9.74
CA PHE A 196 -17.73 -38.27 -8.99
C PHE A 196 -18.02 -37.06 -9.89
N GLU A 197 -18.68 -36.07 -9.31
CA GLU A 197 -19.06 -34.81 -9.95
C GLU A 197 -18.42 -33.65 -9.21
N ALA A 198 -17.75 -32.76 -9.94
CA ALA A 198 -16.82 -31.79 -9.38
C ALA A 198 -17.45 -30.76 -8.43
N GLY A 199 -18.75 -30.51 -8.54
CA GLY A 199 -19.46 -29.51 -7.73
C GLY A 199 -19.06 -28.07 -8.09
N ASP A 200 -19.15 -27.21 -7.09
CA ASP A 200 -18.86 -25.79 -7.16
C ASP A 200 -18.04 -25.32 -5.94
N PHE A 201 -17.48 -24.12 -6.05
CA PHE A 201 -16.90 -23.39 -4.93
C PHE A 201 -17.63 -22.06 -4.76
N ASP A 202 -18.34 -21.95 -3.64
CA ASP A 202 -19.16 -20.79 -3.27
C ASP A 202 -19.18 -20.54 -1.75
N PHE A 203 -18.24 -21.13 -1.00
CA PHE A 203 -18.24 -21.23 0.47
C PHE A 203 -19.46 -21.94 1.09
N VAL A 204 -20.35 -22.52 0.29
CA VAL A 204 -21.44 -23.39 0.78
C VAL A 204 -20.95 -24.85 0.75
N GLY A 205 -21.43 -25.67 1.68
CA GLY A 205 -21.06 -27.09 1.70
C GLY A 205 -21.98 -27.97 2.55
N GLY A 206 -21.68 -29.26 2.58
CA GLY A 206 -22.48 -30.29 3.24
C GLY A 206 -22.26 -30.43 4.75
N LYS A 207 -22.67 -31.58 5.31
CA LYS A 207 -22.51 -31.88 6.75
C LYS A 207 -21.03 -31.81 7.17
N GLY A 208 -20.73 -30.95 8.15
CA GLY A 208 -19.39 -30.76 8.73
C GLY A 208 -18.60 -29.57 8.19
N SER A 209 -18.87 -29.08 6.97
CA SER A 209 -18.19 -27.91 6.40
C SER A 209 -18.82 -26.58 6.80
N GLY A 210 -20.10 -26.58 7.21
CA GLY A 210 -20.84 -25.36 7.52
C GLY A 210 -20.19 -24.46 8.57
N PHE A 211 -19.58 -25.04 9.61
CA PHE A 211 -18.89 -24.26 10.65
C PHE A 211 -17.57 -23.63 10.15
N VAL A 212 -16.75 -24.40 9.44
CA VAL A 212 -15.45 -23.94 8.93
C VAL A 212 -15.64 -22.91 7.83
N ASN A 213 -16.52 -23.19 6.87
CA ASN A 213 -16.75 -22.30 5.74
C ASN A 213 -17.39 -20.98 6.18
N GLN A 214 -18.29 -21.00 7.17
CA GLN A 214 -18.88 -19.77 7.68
C GLN A 214 -17.79 -18.80 8.18
N ILE A 215 -16.78 -19.30 8.89
CA ILE A 215 -15.70 -18.48 9.46
C ILE A 215 -14.72 -18.04 8.38
N LEU A 216 -14.30 -18.96 7.51
CA LEU A 216 -13.40 -18.62 6.41
C LEU A 216 -14.04 -17.62 5.44
N ASN A 217 -15.35 -17.70 5.20
CA ASN A 217 -16.07 -16.76 4.34
C ASN A 217 -16.05 -15.34 4.90
N GLN A 218 -16.22 -15.16 6.22
CA GLN A 218 -16.18 -13.83 6.85
C GLN A 218 -14.84 -13.12 6.62
N ILE A 219 -13.75 -13.87 6.64
CA ILE A 219 -12.42 -13.30 6.51
C ILE A 219 -12.02 -13.20 5.04
N ALA A 220 -12.34 -14.21 4.22
CA ALA A 220 -11.91 -14.26 2.84
C ALA A 220 -12.75 -13.37 1.91
N ASP A 221 -14.03 -13.19 2.20
CA ASP A 221 -14.95 -12.34 1.45
C ASP A 221 -15.74 -11.41 2.38
N PRO A 222 -15.09 -10.37 2.95
CA PRO A 222 -15.70 -9.48 3.91
C PRO A 222 -16.93 -8.74 3.36
N SER A 223 -16.90 -8.32 2.09
CA SER A 223 -17.99 -7.59 1.42
C SER A 223 -19.02 -8.48 0.72
N GLY A 224 -18.75 -9.77 0.51
CA GLY A 224 -19.67 -10.66 -0.19
C GLY A 224 -19.67 -10.47 -1.73
N ILE A 225 -18.50 -10.10 -2.28
CA ILE A 225 -18.26 -9.90 -3.72
C ILE A 225 -17.93 -11.19 -4.46
N GLY A 226 -17.82 -12.30 -3.72
CA GLY A 226 -17.52 -13.62 -4.23
C GLY A 226 -18.46 -14.11 -5.32
N LYS A 227 -17.88 -14.81 -6.30
CA LYS A 227 -18.52 -15.38 -7.48
C LYS A 227 -18.76 -16.87 -7.29
N LYS A 228 -19.72 -17.45 -8.01
CA LYS A 228 -19.87 -18.90 -8.03
C LYS A 228 -18.87 -19.52 -9.01
N ILE A 229 -18.02 -20.44 -8.53
CA ILE A 229 -17.07 -21.16 -9.36
C ILE A 229 -17.58 -22.58 -9.64
N ASN A 230 -17.98 -22.85 -10.87
CA ASN A 230 -18.34 -24.19 -11.32
C ASN A 230 -17.08 -24.98 -11.66
N LEU A 231 -16.94 -26.18 -11.10
CA LEU A 231 -15.80 -27.06 -11.40
C LEU A 231 -16.19 -28.07 -12.48
N LYS A 232 -15.27 -28.36 -13.41
CA LYS A 232 -15.51 -29.32 -14.48
C LYS A 232 -14.32 -30.25 -14.65
N PHE A 233 -14.48 -31.52 -14.31
CA PHE A 233 -13.44 -32.52 -14.55
C PHE A 233 -13.25 -32.80 -16.04
N THR A 234 -11.98 -32.92 -16.44
CA THR A 234 -11.55 -33.26 -17.79
C THR A 234 -10.84 -34.62 -17.76
N GLY A 235 -11.43 -35.60 -18.47
CA GLY A 235 -10.99 -36.99 -18.45
C GLY A 235 -12.00 -37.92 -17.78
N ASP A 236 -11.57 -39.13 -17.46
CA ASP A 236 -12.42 -40.16 -16.85
C ASP A 236 -12.64 -39.90 -15.35
N ASN A 237 -13.87 -39.57 -14.95
CA ASN A 237 -14.28 -39.23 -13.58
C ASN A 237 -14.78 -40.43 -12.78
N LYS A 238 -14.12 -41.57 -13.00
CA LYS A 238 -14.48 -42.86 -12.42
C LYS A 238 -13.32 -43.46 -11.66
N ILE A 239 -13.63 -44.18 -10.59
CA ILE A 239 -12.66 -44.90 -9.75
C ILE A 239 -13.11 -46.36 -9.66
N ASP A 240 -12.23 -47.28 -10.03
CA ASP A 240 -12.48 -48.71 -9.87
C ASP A 240 -12.37 -49.09 -8.38
N GLY A 241 -13.51 -49.48 -7.79
CA GLY A 241 -13.62 -49.99 -6.43
C GLY A 241 -13.49 -51.51 -6.34
N GLY A 242 -13.41 -52.20 -7.48
CA GLY A 242 -13.26 -53.64 -7.57
C GLY A 242 -14.45 -54.42 -7.01
N SER A 243 -14.17 -55.62 -6.50
CA SER A 243 -15.18 -56.49 -5.87
C SER A 243 -14.90 -56.62 -4.37
N ILE A 244 -15.94 -56.53 -3.55
CA ILE A 244 -15.81 -56.56 -2.09
C ILE A 244 -16.73 -57.61 -1.47
N ASN A 245 -16.21 -58.40 -0.54
CA ASN A 245 -17.01 -59.29 0.29
C ASN A 245 -17.24 -58.69 1.69
N LYS A 246 -18.01 -59.39 2.52
CA LYS A 246 -18.32 -58.94 3.89
C LYS A 246 -17.07 -58.68 4.73
N SER A 247 -16.08 -59.56 4.67
CA SER A 247 -14.83 -59.42 5.43
C SER A 247 -14.05 -58.18 4.98
N ASN A 248 -13.97 -57.92 3.67
CA ASN A 248 -13.33 -56.72 3.14
C ASN A 248 -14.08 -55.47 3.59
N TYR A 249 -15.42 -55.45 3.43
CA TYR A 249 -16.27 -54.34 3.83
C TYR A 249 -16.15 -54.02 5.34
N ASP A 250 -16.14 -55.03 6.21
CA ASP A 250 -16.03 -54.84 7.65
C ASP A 250 -14.62 -54.34 8.06
N SER A 251 -13.58 -54.69 7.30
CA SER A 251 -12.22 -54.19 7.52
C SER A 251 -11.97 -52.77 7.01
N MET A 252 -12.85 -52.21 6.17
CA MET A 252 -12.73 -50.85 5.66
C MET A 252 -12.95 -49.81 6.77
N LYS A 253 -12.19 -48.72 6.70
CA LYS A 253 -12.31 -47.60 7.62
C LYS A 253 -13.70 -46.97 7.50
N GLU A 254 -14.48 -47.06 8.58
CA GLU A 254 -15.74 -46.34 8.73
C GLU A 254 -15.45 -44.92 9.23
N LEU A 255 -15.75 -43.92 8.41
CA LEU A 255 -15.54 -42.52 8.75
C LEU A 255 -16.80 -42.00 9.44
N LYS A 256 -16.70 -41.75 10.75
CA LYS A 256 -17.79 -41.20 11.55
C LYS A 256 -17.76 -39.68 11.49
N GLU A 257 -18.95 -39.06 11.49
CA GLU A 257 -19.08 -37.61 11.71
C GLU A 257 -18.46 -37.23 13.07
N TYR A 258 -17.92 -36.01 13.17
CA TYR A 258 -17.40 -35.48 14.42
C TYR A 258 -18.48 -35.56 15.50
N LYS A 259 -18.14 -36.14 16.65
CA LYS A 259 -19.11 -36.28 17.74
C LYS A 259 -19.35 -34.92 18.39
N VAL A 260 -20.58 -34.42 18.24
CA VAL A 260 -21.08 -33.24 18.95
C VAL A 260 -21.89 -33.71 20.16
N ASP A 261 -21.61 -33.18 21.34
CA ASP A 261 -22.43 -33.45 22.51
C ASP A 261 -23.80 -32.73 22.42
N SER A 262 -24.71 -33.04 23.35
CA SER A 262 -26.05 -32.43 23.39
C SER A 262 -26.07 -30.93 23.70
N LYS A 263 -24.90 -30.31 23.94
CA LYS A 263 -24.71 -28.87 24.18
C LYS A 263 -23.93 -28.20 23.05
N GLY A 264 -23.64 -28.90 21.95
CA GLY A 264 -22.90 -28.36 20.81
C GLY A 264 -21.37 -28.40 20.95
N LYS A 265 -20.82 -29.03 22.00
CA LYS A 265 -19.38 -29.10 22.22
C LYS A 265 -18.78 -30.33 21.54
N ILE A 266 -17.77 -30.09 20.70
CA ILE A 266 -17.07 -31.12 19.92
C ILE A 266 -15.90 -31.66 20.77
N PHE A 267 -15.81 -32.97 20.95
CA PHE A 267 -14.76 -33.65 21.72
C PHE A 267 -14.07 -34.75 20.90
N ASP A 268 -13.73 -34.41 19.65
CA ASP A 268 -13.08 -35.32 18.72
C ASP A 268 -11.65 -34.85 18.44
N SER A 269 -10.65 -35.69 18.69
CA SER A 269 -9.24 -35.34 18.43
C SER A 269 -8.99 -35.07 16.95
N ASP A 270 -9.73 -35.76 16.07
CA ASP A 270 -9.61 -35.59 14.63
C ASP A 270 -10.18 -34.23 14.19
N PHE A 271 -11.18 -33.71 14.91
CA PHE A 271 -11.72 -32.36 14.68
C PHE A 271 -10.65 -31.30 14.97
N TYR A 272 -10.01 -31.36 16.13
CA TYR A 272 -8.96 -30.41 16.49
C TYR A 272 -7.76 -30.47 15.54
N LYS A 273 -7.38 -31.67 15.09
CA LYS A 273 -6.36 -31.83 14.05
C LYS A 273 -6.78 -31.16 12.74
N ALA A 274 -8.02 -31.37 12.29
CA ALA A 274 -8.54 -30.73 11.09
C ALA A 274 -8.53 -29.20 11.22
N MET A 275 -8.94 -28.65 12.38
CA MET A 275 -8.93 -27.21 12.62
C MET A 275 -7.53 -26.61 12.54
N GLY A 276 -6.52 -27.28 13.11
CA GLY A 276 -5.13 -26.84 12.99
C GLY A 276 -4.64 -26.81 11.54
N LEU A 277 -5.02 -27.80 10.72
CA LEU A 277 -4.69 -27.82 9.29
C LEU A 277 -5.39 -26.69 8.51
N PHE A 278 -6.64 -26.34 8.87
CA PHE A 278 -7.33 -25.19 8.28
C PHE A 278 -6.74 -23.85 8.76
N GLU A 279 -6.20 -23.78 9.96
CA GLU A 279 -5.46 -22.60 10.44
C GLU A 279 -4.16 -22.41 9.64
N GLU A 280 -3.40 -23.48 9.40
CA GLU A 280 -2.20 -23.45 8.54
C GLU A 280 -2.56 -23.00 7.10
N GLU A 281 -3.65 -23.53 6.57
CA GLU A 281 -4.20 -23.16 5.26
C GLU A 281 -4.57 -21.67 5.21
N TYR A 282 -5.30 -21.20 6.21
CA TYR A 282 -5.67 -19.79 6.36
C TYR A 282 -4.44 -18.88 6.42
N ASN A 283 -3.44 -19.24 7.23
CA ASN A 283 -2.21 -18.47 7.35
C ASN A 283 -1.44 -18.39 6.02
N ARG A 284 -1.48 -19.45 5.20
CA ARG A 284 -0.91 -19.43 3.86
C ARG A 284 -1.68 -18.51 2.91
N ILE A 285 -3.02 -18.61 2.90
CA ILE A 285 -3.89 -17.73 2.10
C ILE A 285 -3.66 -16.27 2.48
N LYS A 286 -3.63 -15.95 3.78
CA LYS A 286 -3.31 -14.62 4.29
C LYS A 286 -1.93 -14.14 3.81
N SER A 287 -0.92 -15.00 3.89
CA SER A 287 0.45 -14.67 3.44
C SER A 287 0.55 -14.46 1.93
N SER A 288 -0.38 -15.02 1.14
CA SER A 288 -0.44 -14.78 -0.31
C SER A 288 -0.88 -13.36 -0.68
N GLY A 289 -1.51 -12.64 0.26
CA GLY A 289 -2.05 -11.30 0.09
C GLY A 289 -3.39 -11.22 -0.64
N ILE A 290 -3.99 -12.36 -1.00
CA ILE A 290 -5.19 -12.42 -1.83
C ILE A 290 -6.45 -11.88 -1.16
N ILE A 291 -6.46 -11.91 0.18
CA ILE A 291 -7.52 -11.42 1.05
C ILE A 291 -7.07 -10.18 1.83
N ASN A 292 -6.10 -9.40 1.33
CA ASN A 292 -5.63 -8.23 2.08
C ASN A 292 -6.60 -7.05 2.00
N TYR A 293 -7.27 -6.87 0.86
CA TYR A 293 -8.17 -5.75 0.60
C TYR A 293 -7.53 -4.37 0.85
N LEU A 294 -6.23 -4.20 0.57
CA LEU A 294 -5.53 -2.93 0.79
C LEU A 294 -5.30 -2.17 -0.51
N ASP A 295 -5.68 -0.91 -0.54
CA ASP A 295 -5.38 0.01 -1.65
C ASP A 295 -3.93 0.57 -1.58
N GLU A 296 -3.58 1.45 -2.52
CA GLU A 296 -2.24 2.07 -2.55
C GLU A 296 -1.93 2.96 -1.34
N ASN A 297 -2.95 3.44 -0.64
CA ASN A 297 -2.84 4.25 0.57
C ASN A 297 -2.75 3.37 1.83
N GLY A 298 -2.87 2.05 1.68
CA GLY A 298 -2.90 1.11 2.79
C GLY A 298 -4.23 1.13 3.57
N LYS A 299 -5.31 1.64 2.97
CA LYS A 299 -6.66 1.61 3.52
C LYS A 299 -7.36 0.31 3.12
N LEU A 300 -8.25 -0.17 3.97
CA LEU A 300 -9.09 -1.33 3.65
C LEU A 300 -10.15 -0.93 2.64
N VAL A 301 -10.34 -1.72 1.59
CA VAL A 301 -11.37 -1.50 0.58
C VAL A 301 -12.64 -2.26 0.97
N MET A 302 -13.74 -1.52 1.11
CA MET A 302 -15.07 -2.05 1.39
C MET A 302 -15.97 -1.82 0.18
N TYR A 303 -16.51 -2.90 -0.37
CA TYR A 303 -17.44 -2.85 -1.49
C TYR A 303 -18.89 -2.97 -1.04
N GLY A 304 -19.78 -2.22 -1.70
CA GLY A 304 -21.20 -2.51 -1.80
C GLY A 304 -21.49 -3.54 -2.89
N SER A 305 -22.50 -3.28 -3.70
CA SER A 305 -23.08 -4.20 -4.67
C SER A 305 -23.52 -3.46 -5.95
N ASN A 306 -24.45 -4.06 -6.71
CA ASN A 306 -25.05 -3.42 -7.89
C ASN A 306 -26.51 -3.01 -7.59
N ASP A 307 -26.89 -3.00 -6.32
CA ASP A 307 -28.19 -2.64 -5.77
C ASP A 307 -27.96 -1.54 -4.71
N ASP A 308 -29.02 -0.84 -4.28
CA ASP A 308 -28.91 0.18 -3.22
C ASP A 308 -28.31 -0.40 -1.92
N ASP A 309 -27.15 0.12 -1.51
CA ASP A 309 -26.40 -0.34 -0.36
C ASP A 309 -26.31 0.69 0.78
N ARG A 310 -25.99 0.17 1.96
CA ARG A 310 -25.68 0.99 3.13
C ARG A 310 -24.36 0.55 3.74
N LEU A 311 -23.30 1.29 3.45
CA LEU A 311 -21.96 1.09 3.99
C LEU A 311 -21.77 2.01 5.20
N VAL A 312 -21.37 1.44 6.34
CA VAL A 312 -21.29 2.18 7.61
C VAL A 312 -20.01 1.83 8.36
N GLU A 313 -19.15 2.82 8.57
CA GLU A 313 -17.91 2.75 9.34
C GLU A 313 -17.11 1.49 8.94
N PHE A 314 -16.88 0.58 9.89
CA PHE A 314 -16.10 -0.65 9.70
C PHE A 314 -16.96 -1.88 9.36
N GLN A 315 -18.27 -1.71 9.16
CA GLN A 315 -19.21 -2.80 8.98
C GLN A 315 -19.33 -3.23 7.51
N ALA A 316 -18.53 -4.22 7.12
CA ALA A 316 -18.74 -4.95 5.88
C ALA A 316 -19.86 -5.99 6.05
N LYS A 317 -20.28 -6.63 4.94
CA LYS A 317 -21.41 -7.57 4.91
C LYS A 317 -21.23 -8.77 5.82
N ASN A 318 -20.05 -9.38 5.79
CA ASN A 318 -19.78 -10.63 6.50
C ASN A 318 -18.92 -10.42 7.76
N ILE A 319 -18.28 -9.26 7.93
CA ILE A 319 -17.41 -8.97 9.07
C ILE A 319 -17.42 -7.49 9.42
N ASN A 320 -17.20 -7.16 10.69
CA ASN A 320 -16.80 -5.82 11.10
C ASN A 320 -15.28 -5.77 11.24
N PHE A 321 -14.61 -4.90 10.47
CA PHE A 321 -13.15 -4.85 10.44
C PHE A 321 -12.51 -4.48 11.78
N SER A 322 -13.24 -3.80 12.68
CA SER A 322 -12.74 -3.36 13.99
C SER A 322 -12.92 -4.39 15.12
N GLU A 323 -13.82 -5.36 14.94
CA GLU A 323 -14.21 -6.32 15.97
C GLU A 323 -13.49 -7.67 15.81
N PRO A 324 -13.27 -8.43 16.90
CA PRO A 324 -12.80 -9.81 16.79
C PRO A 324 -13.88 -10.70 16.15
N LEU A 325 -13.47 -11.87 15.65
CA LEU A 325 -14.41 -12.85 15.12
C LEU A 325 -15.26 -13.45 16.26
N LEU A 326 -16.56 -13.62 16.02
CA LEU A 326 -17.54 -14.14 17.00
C LEU A 326 -17.25 -15.58 17.46
N SER A 327 -16.51 -16.34 16.65
CA SER A 327 -16.10 -17.70 16.93
C SER A 327 -14.66 -17.88 16.50
N GLU A 328 -13.75 -18.01 17.46
CA GLU A 328 -12.36 -18.37 17.20
C GLU A 328 -12.34 -19.86 16.80
N LEU A 329 -12.34 -20.12 15.49
CA LEU A 329 -11.91 -21.40 14.95
C LEU A 329 -10.39 -21.46 15.12
N ALA A 330 -9.91 -22.14 16.16
CA ALA A 330 -8.48 -22.12 16.47
C ALA A 330 -7.95 -20.67 16.63
N ASP A 331 -6.66 -20.42 16.39
CA ASP A 331 -6.02 -19.10 16.53
C ASP A 331 -6.27 -18.15 15.32
N ILE A 332 -7.33 -18.39 14.51
CA ILE A 332 -7.70 -17.54 13.37
C ILE A 332 -8.29 -16.22 13.87
N LYS A 333 -7.57 -15.12 13.61
CA LYS A 333 -7.91 -13.76 14.07
C LYS A 333 -8.34 -12.86 12.93
N ASN A 334 -9.17 -11.86 13.25
CA ASN A 334 -9.44 -10.76 12.34
C ASN A 334 -8.15 -9.96 12.09
N HIS A 335 -7.50 -10.24 10.96
CA HIS A 335 -6.24 -9.61 10.57
C HIS A 335 -6.39 -8.21 9.97
N TYR A 336 -7.63 -7.76 9.69
CA TYR A 336 -7.92 -6.44 9.16
C TYR A 336 -7.83 -5.35 10.22
N LYS A 337 -8.09 -5.70 11.48
CA LYS A 337 -8.15 -4.76 12.62
C LYS A 337 -6.94 -3.83 12.76
N GLN A 338 -5.75 -4.27 12.35
CA GLN A 338 -4.53 -3.45 12.42
C GLN A 338 -4.51 -2.28 11.41
N TYR A 339 -5.33 -2.34 10.36
CA TYR A 339 -5.41 -1.33 9.29
C TYR A 339 -6.56 -0.35 9.47
N VAL A 340 -7.49 -0.61 10.40
CA VAL A 340 -8.65 0.25 10.70
C VAL A 340 -8.26 1.71 10.97
N LYS A 341 -7.13 1.93 11.65
CA LYS A 341 -6.59 3.27 11.95
C LYS A 341 -6.16 4.08 10.71
N ASN A 342 -6.06 3.45 9.55
CA ASN A 342 -5.69 4.11 8.31
C ASN A 342 -6.91 4.73 7.61
N GLY A 343 -8.14 4.46 8.08
CA GLY A 343 -9.39 4.74 7.36
C GLY A 343 -9.76 3.66 6.35
N ILE A 344 -10.90 3.86 5.71
CA ILE A 344 -11.56 2.94 4.78
C ILE A 344 -11.70 3.61 3.41
N THR A 345 -11.51 2.80 2.38
CA THR A 345 -11.85 3.14 1.00
C THR A 345 -13.15 2.43 0.64
N TYR A 346 -14.23 3.20 0.53
CA TYR A 346 -15.56 2.71 0.16
C TYR A 346 -15.72 2.73 -1.36
N VAL A 347 -16.26 1.65 -1.90
CA VAL A 347 -16.70 1.52 -3.30
C VAL A 347 -18.18 1.17 -3.24
N GLY A 348 -19.06 2.15 -3.47
CA GLY A 348 -20.52 1.95 -3.43
C GLY A 348 -20.94 0.89 -4.47
N GLY A 349 -20.54 1.12 -5.72
CA GLY A 349 -20.95 0.32 -6.85
C GLY A 349 -22.10 1.00 -7.57
N LYS A 350 -23.08 0.21 -8.05
CA LYS A 350 -24.26 0.77 -8.73
C LYS A 350 -25.43 0.81 -7.78
N GLY A 351 -26.33 1.77 -8.01
CA GLY A 351 -27.52 1.94 -7.18
C GLY A 351 -27.41 3.19 -6.31
N ALA A 352 -28.49 3.54 -5.62
CA ALA A 352 -28.54 4.73 -4.78
C ALA A 352 -28.02 4.38 -3.38
N ASP A 353 -26.73 4.55 -3.18
CA ASP A 353 -25.99 4.11 -2.01
C ASP A 353 -25.96 5.16 -0.90
N THR A 354 -25.88 4.68 0.34
CA THR A 354 -25.58 5.51 1.49
C THR A 354 -24.29 5.06 2.14
N ILE A 355 -23.26 5.89 2.04
CA ILE A 355 -21.95 5.66 2.63
C ILE A 355 -21.80 6.56 3.85
N THR A 356 -21.48 5.97 5.00
CA THR A 356 -21.10 6.67 6.23
C THR A 356 -19.70 6.21 6.62
N GLY A 357 -18.73 7.12 6.54
CA GLY A 357 -17.34 6.91 6.90
C GLY A 357 -17.13 6.89 8.41
N THR A 358 -15.88 7.07 8.81
CA THR A 358 -15.33 6.85 10.13
C THR A 358 -14.83 8.17 10.73
N ASP A 359 -14.12 8.10 11.85
CA ASP A 359 -13.43 9.25 12.43
C ASP A 359 -11.98 9.40 11.90
N TYR A 360 -11.62 8.64 10.86
CA TYR A 360 -10.31 8.66 10.21
C TYR A 360 -10.45 9.20 8.79
N ASP A 361 -9.33 9.64 8.20
CA ASP A 361 -9.30 10.04 6.79
C ASP A 361 -9.83 8.92 5.90
N ASP A 362 -10.96 9.11 5.23
CA ASP A 362 -11.58 8.10 4.37
C ASP A 362 -11.58 8.48 2.89
N ILE A 363 -11.80 7.49 2.04
CA ILE A 363 -12.02 7.67 0.61
C ILE A 363 -13.39 7.12 0.27
N LEU A 364 -14.30 7.97 -0.18
CA LEU A 364 -15.67 7.58 -0.49
C LEU A 364 -15.88 7.73 -2.01
N TYR A 365 -15.86 6.60 -2.72
CA TYR A 365 -16.31 6.53 -4.11
C TYR A 365 -17.81 6.23 -4.13
N SER A 366 -18.60 7.13 -4.73
CA SER A 366 -20.03 6.91 -4.95
C SER A 366 -20.24 5.66 -5.81
N THR A 367 -19.54 5.58 -6.93
CA THR A 367 -19.46 4.37 -7.78
C THR A 367 -18.10 3.66 -7.68
N ASP A 368 -17.05 4.24 -8.29
CA ASP A 368 -15.71 3.63 -8.35
C ASP A 368 -14.56 4.67 -8.41
N LYS A 369 -13.31 4.17 -8.37
CA LYS A 369 -12.10 5.02 -8.45
C LYS A 369 -11.88 5.70 -9.80
N HIS A 370 -12.52 5.22 -10.85
CA HIS A 370 -12.49 5.86 -12.17
C HIS A 370 -13.54 6.96 -12.29
N ASN A 371 -14.31 7.20 -11.23
CA ASN A 371 -15.39 8.17 -11.15
C ASN A 371 -16.41 8.04 -12.29
N LYS A 372 -16.71 6.79 -12.67
CA LYS A 372 -17.73 6.52 -13.69
C LYS A 372 -19.10 6.57 -13.05
N ASP A 373 -19.74 7.73 -13.19
CA ASP A 373 -21.09 7.97 -12.71
C ASP A 373 -22.14 7.05 -13.36
N ASP A 374 -22.91 6.34 -12.55
CA ASP A 374 -24.05 5.52 -12.98
C ASP A 374 -25.38 6.31 -13.01
N ASN A 375 -25.34 7.60 -12.65
CA ASN A 375 -26.46 8.53 -12.47
C ASN A 375 -27.45 8.13 -11.36
N ALA A 376 -27.09 7.18 -10.50
CA ALA A 376 -27.78 6.99 -9.25
C ALA A 376 -27.45 8.15 -8.30
N ARG A 377 -28.29 8.33 -7.29
CA ARG A 377 -28.14 9.42 -6.34
C ARG A 377 -27.63 8.88 -5.02
N ASP A 378 -26.37 9.17 -4.74
CA ASP A 378 -25.70 8.67 -3.55
C ASP A 378 -25.71 9.70 -2.42
N VAL A 379 -25.60 9.20 -1.19
CA VAL A 379 -25.45 10.01 0.02
C VAL A 379 -24.17 9.61 0.73
N LEU A 380 -23.17 10.49 0.67
CA LEU A 380 -21.84 10.27 1.23
C LEU A 380 -21.67 11.13 2.48
N LYS A 381 -21.30 10.48 3.59
CA LYS A 381 -21.03 11.15 4.86
C LYS A 381 -19.64 10.75 5.32
N GLY A 382 -18.67 11.66 5.33
CA GLY A 382 -17.28 11.34 5.66
C GLY A 382 -17.10 11.03 7.14
N GLY A 383 -17.51 11.96 8.00
CA GLY A 383 -17.39 11.80 9.45
C GLY A 383 -16.46 12.86 10.01
N GLU A 384 -15.41 12.42 10.69
CA GLU A 384 -14.30 13.27 11.11
C GLU A 384 -13.03 12.85 10.36
N GLY A 385 -12.10 13.77 10.15
CA GLY A 385 -10.85 13.49 9.44
C GLY A 385 -10.79 14.18 8.09
N PHE A 386 -9.72 13.96 7.33
CA PHE A 386 -9.63 14.51 5.98
C PHE A 386 -10.23 13.52 4.97
N ASP A 387 -11.49 13.73 4.61
CA ASP A 387 -12.21 12.81 3.73
C ASP A 387 -12.13 13.22 2.26
N ALA A 388 -11.97 12.23 1.38
CA ALA A 388 -11.97 12.41 -0.06
C ALA A 388 -13.24 11.86 -0.68
N TYR A 389 -14.08 12.74 -1.20
CA TYR A 389 -15.35 12.41 -1.86
C TYR A 389 -15.18 12.39 -3.37
N TYR A 390 -15.50 11.27 -4.01
CA TYR A 390 -15.54 11.13 -5.46
C TYR A 390 -16.98 10.85 -5.86
N VAL A 391 -17.58 11.83 -6.53
CA VAL A 391 -19.04 11.92 -6.71
C VAL A 391 -19.42 12.13 -8.17
N GLY A 392 -20.61 11.62 -8.49
CA GLY A 392 -21.31 11.71 -9.76
C GLY A 392 -22.54 12.63 -9.71
N ASN A 393 -23.41 12.51 -10.70
CA ASN A 393 -24.56 13.37 -10.87
C ASN A 393 -25.70 13.05 -9.89
N GLY A 394 -26.08 14.04 -9.09
CA GLY A 394 -27.22 13.98 -8.16
C GLY A 394 -26.81 13.78 -6.70
N ASP A 395 -25.54 13.43 -6.49
CA ASP A 395 -25.00 13.04 -5.18
C ASP A 395 -25.08 14.14 -4.14
N ILE A 396 -25.17 13.69 -2.88
CA ILE A 396 -25.23 14.54 -1.70
C ILE A 396 -24.05 14.22 -0.80
N ILE A 397 -23.30 15.24 -0.43
CA ILE A 397 -22.21 15.18 0.54
C ILE A 397 -22.66 15.82 1.86
N LEU A 398 -22.39 15.13 2.96
CA LEU A 398 -22.55 15.66 4.31
C LEU A 398 -21.25 15.48 5.08
N ASP A 399 -20.66 16.57 5.53
CA ASP A 399 -19.39 16.55 6.22
C ASP A 399 -19.49 17.35 7.51
N SER A 400 -19.22 16.70 8.66
CA SER A 400 -19.44 17.30 9.98
C SER A 400 -18.30 18.21 10.42
N ASP A 401 -17.07 17.89 10.05
CA ASP A 401 -15.87 18.57 10.54
C ASP A 401 -15.28 19.58 9.54
N HIS A 402 -15.89 19.66 8.35
CA HIS A 402 -15.55 20.55 7.24
C HIS A 402 -14.21 20.26 6.57
N LYS A 403 -13.54 19.13 6.86
CA LYS A 403 -12.21 18.81 6.36
C LYS A 403 -12.28 17.75 5.28
N GLY A 404 -11.54 17.97 4.20
CA GLY A 404 -11.50 17.01 3.10
C GLY A 404 -11.38 17.69 1.75
N LYS A 405 -11.76 16.94 0.72
CA LYS A 405 -11.82 17.40 -0.68
C LYS A 405 -12.96 16.73 -1.43
N VAL A 406 -13.45 17.40 -2.47
CA VAL A 406 -14.46 16.86 -3.37
C VAL A 406 -13.93 16.81 -4.79
N VAL A 407 -14.07 15.64 -5.42
CA VAL A 407 -13.78 15.40 -6.84
C VAL A 407 -15.11 15.09 -7.53
N PHE A 408 -15.54 16.01 -8.41
CA PHE A 408 -16.77 15.89 -9.17
C PHE A 408 -16.43 15.64 -10.65
N GLY A 409 -16.75 14.44 -11.15
CA GLY A 409 -16.18 13.93 -12.41
C GLY A 409 -14.64 13.96 -12.35
N ASP A 410 -13.99 14.57 -13.33
CA ASP A 410 -12.52 14.71 -13.35
C ASP A 410 -12.01 15.99 -12.65
N THR A 411 -12.87 16.76 -11.99
CA THR A 411 -12.53 18.07 -11.42
C THR A 411 -12.52 18.05 -9.90
N GLU A 412 -11.36 18.32 -9.30
CA GLU A 412 -11.28 18.65 -7.88
C GLU A 412 -11.80 20.08 -7.63
N LEU A 413 -12.77 20.21 -6.74
CA LEU A 413 -13.41 21.49 -6.45
C LEU A 413 -12.54 22.31 -5.51
N LYS A 414 -12.17 23.53 -5.93
CA LYS A 414 -11.40 24.50 -5.13
C LYS A 414 -12.19 25.75 -4.75
N GLY A 415 -13.37 25.95 -5.36
CA GLY A 415 -14.22 27.11 -5.14
C GLY A 415 -14.11 28.16 -6.25
N GLY A 416 -14.65 29.35 -6.00
CA GLY A 416 -14.89 30.33 -7.06
C GLY A 416 -15.13 31.76 -6.58
N ILE A 417 -15.17 32.68 -7.54
CA ILE A 417 -15.38 34.12 -7.31
C ILE A 417 -16.80 34.51 -7.72
N TYR A 418 -17.47 35.29 -6.87
CA TYR A 418 -18.85 35.71 -7.07
C TYR A 418 -19.01 36.62 -8.30
N ASP A 419 -19.88 36.20 -9.21
CA ASP A 419 -20.37 36.97 -10.34
C ASP A 419 -21.75 37.56 -9.98
N LYS A 420 -21.78 38.88 -9.78
CA LYS A 420 -22.99 39.62 -9.39
C LYS A 420 -24.08 39.61 -10.46
N ASP A 421 -23.70 39.57 -11.74
CA ASP A 421 -24.66 39.65 -12.85
C ASP A 421 -25.41 38.33 -13.01
N LYS A 422 -24.74 37.22 -12.72
CA LYS A 422 -25.30 35.87 -12.79
C LYS A 422 -25.80 35.33 -11.46
N ASN A 423 -25.43 35.97 -10.34
CA ASN A 423 -25.73 35.53 -8.98
C ASN A 423 -25.22 34.09 -8.69
N ILE A 424 -23.98 33.82 -9.09
CA ILE A 424 -23.28 32.53 -8.90
C ILE A 424 -21.83 32.79 -8.48
N TYR A 425 -21.11 31.79 -7.98
CA TYR A 425 -19.64 31.85 -7.97
C TYR A 425 -19.10 31.04 -9.14
N LYS A 426 -18.19 31.63 -9.90
CA LYS A 426 -17.53 30.98 -11.03
C LYS A 426 -16.20 30.39 -10.57
N ASP A 427 -15.95 29.15 -10.93
CA ASP A 427 -14.65 28.53 -10.70
C ASP A 427 -13.55 29.33 -11.41
N ALA A 428 -12.40 29.45 -10.75
CA ALA A 428 -11.27 30.23 -11.27
C ALA A 428 -10.52 29.50 -12.41
N ILE A 429 -10.57 28.17 -12.42
CA ILE A 429 -9.81 27.31 -13.32
C ILE A 429 -10.73 26.70 -14.39
N ASN A 430 -11.86 26.13 -13.98
CA ASN A 430 -12.80 25.46 -14.87
C ASN A 430 -14.06 26.30 -15.12
N PRO A 431 -14.15 27.07 -16.21
CA PRO A 431 -15.28 27.98 -16.46
C PRO A 431 -16.64 27.29 -16.64
N ASN A 432 -16.65 25.96 -16.78
CA ASN A 432 -17.87 25.15 -16.87
C ASN A 432 -18.46 24.79 -15.50
N ILE A 433 -17.70 24.94 -14.41
CA ILE A 433 -18.18 24.70 -13.05
C ILE A 433 -18.76 26.00 -12.46
N GLU A 434 -19.98 25.90 -11.97
CA GLU A 434 -20.70 26.99 -11.29
C GLU A 434 -21.13 26.55 -9.89
N TYR A 435 -20.95 27.43 -8.91
CA TYR A 435 -21.26 27.20 -7.51
C TYR A 435 -22.43 28.09 -7.07
N HIS A 436 -23.46 27.47 -6.50
CA HIS A 436 -24.72 28.09 -6.09
C HIS A 436 -24.92 27.87 -4.60
N LEU A 437 -24.61 28.87 -3.79
CA LEU A 437 -24.78 28.80 -2.33
C LEU A 437 -26.15 29.33 -1.91
N ASN A 438 -27.00 28.45 -1.36
CA ASN A 438 -28.21 28.86 -0.67
C ASN A 438 -27.87 29.24 0.79
N LYS A 439 -27.98 30.54 1.10
CA LYS A 439 -27.63 31.09 2.42
C LYS A 439 -28.62 30.74 3.53
N GLU A 440 -29.84 30.34 3.21
CA GLU A 440 -30.85 29.97 4.21
C GLU A 440 -30.67 28.52 4.68
N SER A 441 -30.31 27.63 3.76
CA SER A 441 -30.14 26.20 4.05
C SER A 441 -28.67 25.77 4.23
N ASN A 442 -27.70 26.67 3.97
CA ASN A 442 -26.27 26.36 3.89
C ASN A 442 -25.98 25.17 2.96
N VAL A 443 -26.70 25.07 1.84
CA VAL A 443 -26.44 24.05 0.83
C VAL A 443 -25.70 24.70 -0.32
N LEU A 444 -24.54 24.14 -0.66
CA LEU A 444 -23.78 24.50 -1.85
C LEU A 444 -24.10 23.51 -2.96
N THR A 445 -24.78 23.97 -4.00
CA THR A 445 -24.99 23.20 -5.23
C THR A 445 -23.89 23.53 -6.23
N VAL A 446 -23.27 22.50 -6.80
CA VAL A 446 -22.22 22.65 -7.83
C VAL A 446 -22.76 22.06 -9.13
N ILE A 447 -22.65 22.81 -10.22
CA ILE A 447 -23.20 22.43 -11.53
C ILE A 447 -22.07 22.41 -12.56
N ASN A 448 -21.96 21.32 -13.32
CA ASN A 448 -21.12 21.24 -14.50
C ASN A 448 -21.95 21.56 -15.74
N LYS A 449 -21.70 22.70 -16.39
CA LYS A 449 -22.47 23.12 -17.57
C LYS A 449 -22.20 22.31 -18.83
N THR A 450 -21.18 21.45 -18.84
CA THR A 450 -20.84 20.66 -20.02
C THR A 450 -21.92 19.62 -20.31
N ASP A 451 -22.42 18.99 -19.25
CA ASP A 451 -23.42 17.91 -19.27
C ASP A 451 -24.64 18.20 -18.38
N TYR A 452 -24.65 19.33 -17.67
CA TYR A 452 -25.66 19.74 -16.70
C TYR A 452 -25.79 18.81 -15.49
N SER A 453 -24.76 18.02 -15.21
CA SER A 453 -24.66 17.25 -13.97
C SER A 453 -24.51 18.18 -12.76
N SER A 454 -24.99 17.74 -11.59
CA SER A 454 -24.90 18.55 -10.38
C SER A 454 -24.75 17.74 -9.10
N ILE A 455 -24.10 18.30 -8.09
CA ILE A 455 -24.01 17.73 -6.73
C ILE A 455 -24.47 18.74 -5.68
N ALA A 456 -24.78 18.25 -4.48
CA ALA A 456 -25.12 19.08 -3.33
C ALA A 456 -24.21 18.80 -2.13
N ILE A 457 -23.60 19.85 -1.58
CA ILE A 457 -22.84 19.80 -0.33
C ILE A 457 -23.69 20.46 0.75
N ALA A 458 -24.17 19.66 1.71
CA ALA A 458 -24.97 20.15 2.82
C ALA A 458 -24.11 20.76 3.92
N ASN A 459 -24.68 21.71 4.67
CA ASN A 459 -24.01 22.41 5.77
C ASN A 459 -22.68 23.08 5.39
N TYR A 460 -22.57 23.56 4.15
CA TYR A 460 -21.38 24.26 3.69
C TYR A 460 -21.16 25.57 4.48
N SER A 461 -19.94 25.77 4.97
CA SER A 461 -19.49 26.95 5.70
C SER A 461 -18.40 27.68 4.91
N LYS A 462 -18.63 28.97 4.64
CA LYS A 462 -17.63 29.85 4.03
C LYS A 462 -16.45 30.12 4.97
N GLU A 463 -16.72 30.22 6.27
CA GLU A 463 -15.70 30.51 7.28
C GLU A 463 -14.75 29.32 7.44
N ASP A 464 -15.31 28.12 7.53
CA ASP A 464 -14.53 26.89 7.69
C ASP A 464 -13.95 26.37 6.36
N LYS A 465 -14.31 27.01 5.24
CA LYS A 465 -13.89 26.63 3.88
C LYS A 465 -14.17 25.15 3.64
N SER A 466 -15.41 24.73 3.89
CA SER A 466 -15.77 23.31 3.94
C SER A 466 -15.24 22.53 2.75
N LEU A 467 -14.55 21.42 3.04
CA LEU A 467 -13.95 20.51 2.07
C LEU A 467 -12.90 21.17 1.17
N GLY A 468 -12.24 22.23 1.67
CA GLY A 468 -11.24 23.00 0.93
C GLY A 468 -11.82 23.88 -0.18
N ILE A 469 -13.15 24.02 -0.26
CA ILE A 469 -13.83 24.80 -1.30
C ILE A 469 -13.97 26.24 -0.81
N LYS A 470 -13.38 27.19 -1.54
CA LYS A 470 -13.36 28.61 -1.15
C LYS A 470 -14.22 29.47 -2.06
N LEU A 471 -15.33 29.99 -1.53
CA LEU A 471 -16.22 30.91 -2.25
C LEU A 471 -15.97 32.37 -1.87
N ALA A 472 -15.26 33.13 -2.70
CA ALA A 472 -14.96 34.53 -2.44
C ALA A 472 -15.90 35.49 -3.17
N ASN A 473 -16.26 36.62 -2.56
CA ASN A 473 -17.04 37.68 -3.22
C ASN A 473 -16.16 38.60 -4.08
N SER A 474 -14.86 38.63 -3.81
CA SER A 474 -13.93 39.58 -4.38
C SER A 474 -12.50 39.01 -4.41
N LYS A 475 -11.66 39.52 -5.33
CA LYS A 475 -10.22 39.23 -5.40
C LYS A 475 -9.41 40.46 -4.98
N ILE A 476 -8.31 40.24 -4.28
CA ILE A 476 -7.29 41.24 -3.94
C ILE A 476 -5.96 40.77 -4.53
N GLU A 477 -5.23 41.70 -5.13
CA GLU A 477 -3.86 41.47 -5.56
C GLU A 477 -2.92 42.27 -4.65
N VAL A 478 -1.88 41.61 -4.16
CA VAL A 478 -0.86 42.18 -3.29
C VAL A 478 0.42 42.38 -4.11
N SER A 479 0.96 43.59 -4.05
CA SER A 479 2.23 43.95 -4.71
C SER A 479 3.23 44.46 -3.68
N VAL A 480 4.47 43.98 -3.75
CA VAL A 480 5.59 44.51 -2.96
C VAL A 480 6.33 45.53 -3.83
N THR A 481 6.58 46.72 -3.30
CA THR A 481 7.33 47.81 -3.98
C THR A 481 8.31 48.48 -3.02
N ASN A 482 9.32 49.18 -3.53
CA ASN A 482 10.14 50.06 -2.69
C ASN A 482 9.44 51.42 -2.48
N LYS A 483 9.86 52.18 -1.47
CA LYS A 483 9.26 53.49 -1.14
C LYS A 483 9.48 54.59 -2.20
N GLU A 484 10.40 54.37 -3.15
CA GLU A 484 10.61 55.24 -4.31
C GLU A 484 9.70 54.91 -5.50
N GLY A 485 8.86 53.87 -5.38
CA GLY A 485 7.90 53.46 -6.41
C GLY A 485 8.50 52.68 -7.58
N SER A 486 9.76 52.24 -7.50
CA SER A 486 10.41 51.39 -8.52
C SER A 486 10.50 49.93 -8.04
N ALA A 487 10.29 48.96 -8.94
CA ALA A 487 10.67 47.56 -8.67
C ALA A 487 12.21 47.35 -8.72
N ASN A 488 12.97 48.41 -8.97
CA ASN A 488 14.36 48.37 -9.39
C ASN A 488 15.27 49.19 -8.46
N TRP A 489 16.08 48.45 -7.71
CA TRP A 489 17.36 48.81 -7.09
C TRP A 489 17.37 50.06 -6.19
N LEU A 490 17.35 49.86 -4.87
CA LEU A 490 17.75 50.88 -3.91
C LEU A 490 19.26 51.16 -4.04
N LYS A 491 19.60 52.46 -4.06
CA LYS A 491 20.94 52.96 -3.80
C LYS A 491 20.97 53.53 -2.38
N GLU A 492 21.71 52.85 -1.51
CA GLU A 492 22.34 53.38 -0.28
C GLU A 492 21.44 53.51 0.97
N SER A 493 21.88 52.88 2.06
CA SER A 493 21.76 53.42 3.41
C SER A 493 23.06 53.13 4.15
N LEU A 494 23.72 54.18 4.62
CA LEU A 494 24.84 54.11 5.55
C LEU A 494 24.24 53.86 6.96
N GLY A 495 24.46 52.65 7.49
CA GLY A 495 24.16 52.24 8.87
C GLY A 495 22.74 51.73 9.17
N ASP A 496 22.59 51.24 10.41
CA ASP A 496 21.50 50.53 11.15
C ASP A 496 20.01 50.96 10.95
N ARG A 497 19.64 51.71 9.91
CA ARG A 497 18.29 52.32 9.78
C ARG A 497 17.28 51.50 8.98
N GLY A 498 17.68 50.36 8.41
CA GLY A 498 16.83 49.48 7.61
C GLY A 498 16.41 50.05 6.24
N LEU A 499 15.94 49.20 5.34
CA LEU A 499 15.50 49.56 3.99
C LEU A 499 13.96 49.55 3.89
N PRO A 500 13.30 50.63 3.43
CA PRO A 500 11.85 50.75 3.43
C PRO A 500 11.19 50.13 2.18
N PHE A 501 10.12 49.38 2.41
CA PHE A 501 9.27 48.75 1.40
C PHE A 501 7.78 49.02 1.70
N THR A 502 6.94 48.84 0.68
CA THR A 502 5.50 49.04 0.78
C THR A 502 4.78 47.85 0.14
N LEU A 503 3.88 47.23 0.90
CA LEU A 503 2.85 46.33 0.38
C LEU A 503 1.66 47.15 -0.08
N SER A 504 1.19 46.96 -1.32
CA SER A 504 0.03 47.64 -1.88
C SER A 504 -1.00 46.64 -2.39
N LEU A 505 -2.28 46.94 -2.14
CA LEU A 505 -3.44 46.21 -2.63
C LEU A 505 -4.00 46.91 -3.87
N ASN A 506 -4.54 46.15 -4.82
CA ASN A 506 -5.18 46.72 -6.02
C ASN A 506 -6.48 47.52 -5.73
N ARG A 507 -7.10 47.32 -4.55
CA ARG A 507 -8.21 48.14 -4.04
C ARG A 507 -8.18 48.20 -2.51
N LYS A 508 -8.99 49.11 -1.94
CA LYS A 508 -9.25 49.13 -0.50
C LYS A 508 -10.05 47.91 -0.07
N LEU A 509 -9.74 47.39 1.12
CA LEU A 509 -10.57 46.38 1.78
C LEU A 509 -11.94 46.95 2.19
N ASP A 510 -13.00 46.20 1.91
CA ASP A 510 -14.37 46.54 2.25
C ASP A 510 -14.65 46.28 3.75
N LYS A 511 -15.85 46.66 4.22
CA LYS A 511 -16.25 46.46 5.62
C LYS A 511 -16.30 44.97 5.96
N GLY A 512 -15.50 44.57 6.96
CA GLY A 512 -15.38 43.18 7.40
C GLY A 512 -14.29 42.37 6.70
N GLU A 513 -13.68 42.89 5.63
CA GLU A 513 -12.53 42.26 4.98
C GLU A 513 -11.25 42.49 5.80
N TYR A 514 -10.41 41.46 5.89
CA TYR A 514 -9.05 41.54 6.42
C TYR A 514 -8.13 40.62 5.63
N LEU A 515 -6.83 40.93 5.67
CA LEU A 515 -5.78 40.15 5.01
C LEU A 515 -4.51 40.20 5.86
N LYS A 516 -3.92 39.04 6.15
CA LYS A 516 -2.61 38.94 6.78
C LYS A 516 -1.61 38.42 5.76
N VAL A 517 -0.53 39.15 5.60
CA VAL A 517 0.54 38.84 4.66
C VAL A 517 1.84 38.68 5.45
N GLU A 518 2.50 37.53 5.34
CA GLU A 518 3.87 37.39 5.83
C GLU A 518 4.83 37.90 4.76
N VAL A 519 5.72 38.79 5.17
CA VAL A 519 6.84 39.22 4.35
C VAL A 519 8.03 38.30 4.59
N VAL A 520 8.62 37.81 3.50
CA VAL A 520 9.75 36.88 3.53
C VAL A 520 10.89 37.46 2.70
N THR A 521 12.12 37.37 3.23
CA THR A 521 13.31 37.86 2.55
C THR A 521 14.30 36.75 2.23
N SER A 522 15.07 36.91 1.15
CA SER A 522 16.12 35.94 0.77
C SER A 522 17.36 36.00 1.67
N MET A 523 17.49 37.04 2.51
CA MET A 523 18.48 37.12 3.59
C MET A 523 17.84 36.76 4.93
N LYS A 524 18.65 36.20 5.85
CA LYS A 524 18.25 35.94 7.24
C LYS A 524 17.91 37.28 7.90
N GLY A 525 16.64 37.47 8.25
CA GLY A 525 16.12 38.70 8.85
C GLY A 525 14.76 38.47 9.51
N ASP A 526 14.20 39.53 10.09
CA ASP A 526 12.95 39.46 10.86
C ASP A 526 11.74 39.13 9.97
N LYS A 527 11.06 38.03 10.30
CA LYS A 527 9.74 37.72 9.74
C LYS A 527 8.72 38.73 10.24
N SER A 528 7.98 39.34 9.33
CA SER A 528 6.94 40.32 9.67
C SER A 528 5.60 39.89 9.10
N ILE A 529 4.62 39.63 9.97
CA ILE A 529 3.23 39.48 9.57
C ILE A 529 2.59 40.87 9.54
N ILE A 530 2.17 41.30 8.36
CA ILE A 530 1.51 42.58 8.11
C ILE A 530 0.01 42.33 7.98
N GLU A 531 -0.76 42.97 8.88
CA GLU A 531 -2.22 42.87 8.91
C GLU A 531 -2.85 44.09 8.22
N PHE A 532 -3.62 43.84 7.17
CA PHE A 532 -4.53 44.77 6.52
C PHE A 532 -5.94 44.63 7.10
N LYS A 533 -6.56 45.74 7.45
CA LYS A 533 -7.93 45.84 7.98
C LYS A 533 -8.82 46.63 7.02
N GLU A 534 -10.11 46.69 7.34
CA GLU A 534 -11.09 47.51 6.60
C GLU A 534 -10.50 48.88 6.19
N ARG A 535 -10.67 49.23 4.91
CA ARG A 535 -10.19 50.45 4.22
C ARG A 535 -8.68 50.56 3.98
N ASP A 536 -7.86 49.63 4.48
CA ASP A 536 -6.44 49.62 4.13
C ASP A 536 -6.26 49.33 2.62
N ILE A 537 -5.26 49.98 2.02
CA ILE A 537 -4.82 49.76 0.63
C ILE A 537 -3.31 49.60 0.52
N SER A 538 -2.55 50.07 1.51
CA SER A 538 -1.10 49.90 1.55
C SER A 538 -0.59 49.87 2.99
N LYS A 539 0.55 49.21 3.21
CA LYS A 539 1.29 49.21 4.48
C LYS A 539 2.79 49.31 4.19
N ASP A 540 3.46 50.21 4.90
CA ASP A 540 4.91 50.34 4.86
C ASP A 540 5.55 49.40 5.91
N PHE A 541 6.71 48.85 5.57
CA PHE A 541 7.56 48.11 6.49
C PHE A 541 9.03 48.35 6.17
N ASN A 542 9.90 48.11 7.15
CA ASN A 542 11.35 48.22 6.98
C ASN A 542 11.99 46.84 7.11
N PHE A 543 12.88 46.51 6.18
CA PHE A 543 13.79 45.39 6.35
C PHE A 543 15.02 45.84 7.12
N THR A 544 15.28 45.24 8.28
CA THR A 544 16.45 45.49 9.12
C THR A 544 17.46 44.35 9.00
N TRP A 545 18.75 44.70 9.07
CA TRP A 545 19.85 43.74 9.15
C TRP A 545 20.79 44.17 10.28
N GLU A 546 21.56 43.23 10.83
CA GLU A 546 22.66 43.55 11.73
C GLU A 546 23.89 43.91 10.89
N ASP A 547 24.39 45.13 11.07
CA ASP A 547 25.62 45.58 10.45
C ASP A 547 26.82 44.94 11.15
N ASP A 548 27.84 44.58 10.37
CA ASP A 548 29.10 44.08 10.91
C ASP A 548 30.25 45.06 10.60
N ASN A 549 31.50 44.71 10.93
CA ASN A 549 32.67 45.55 10.64
C ASN A 549 33.61 44.85 9.64
N TYR A 550 33.09 43.93 8.82
CA TYR A 550 33.90 43.08 7.94
C TYR A 550 33.75 43.52 6.48
N PRO A 551 34.87 43.81 5.78
CA PRO A 551 34.81 44.23 4.38
C PRO A 551 34.31 43.10 3.47
N GLN A 552 33.14 43.29 2.87
CA GLN A 552 32.38 42.35 2.07
C GLN A 552 32.03 42.94 0.68
N GLY A 553 31.45 42.13 -0.20
CA GLY A 553 30.82 42.66 -1.42
C GLY A 553 29.44 43.26 -1.13
N ASN A 554 28.91 44.07 -2.06
CA ASN A 554 27.50 44.48 -2.00
C ASN A 554 26.59 43.24 -1.95
N ARG A 555 25.59 43.24 -1.07
CA ARG A 555 24.65 42.14 -0.88
C ARG A 555 23.28 42.53 -1.43
N SER A 556 22.79 41.82 -2.44
CA SER A 556 21.42 41.99 -2.96
C SER A 556 20.47 40.96 -2.36
N PHE A 557 19.22 41.35 -2.12
CA PHE A 557 18.19 40.46 -1.56
C PHE A 557 16.82 40.73 -2.16
N VAL A 558 15.97 39.71 -2.13
CA VAL A 558 14.58 39.78 -2.59
C VAL A 558 13.66 39.89 -1.37
N VAL A 559 12.62 40.70 -1.51
CA VAL A 559 11.53 40.83 -0.54
C VAL A 559 10.25 40.35 -1.22
N ASN A 560 9.68 39.29 -0.67
CA ASN A 560 8.45 38.67 -1.15
C ASN A 560 7.36 38.72 -0.08
N ALA A 561 6.13 38.43 -0.49
CA ALA A 561 4.95 38.38 0.36
C ALA A 561 4.21 37.05 0.16
N CYS A 562 3.56 36.56 1.20
CA CYS A 562 2.68 35.39 1.16
C CYS A 562 1.41 35.65 1.96
N VAL A 563 0.26 35.24 1.44
CA VAL A 563 -1.02 35.33 2.17
C VAL A 563 -1.06 34.26 3.24
N VAL A 564 -1.13 34.68 4.51
CA VAL A 564 -1.16 33.78 5.68
C VAL A 564 -2.59 33.52 6.13
N ASP A 565 -3.44 34.54 6.03
CA ASP A 565 -4.81 34.50 6.50
C ASP A 565 -5.63 35.59 5.81
N GLU A 566 -6.92 35.36 5.64
CA GLU A 566 -7.83 36.30 4.94
C GLU A 566 -9.28 36.03 5.34
N SER A 567 -10.12 37.06 5.27
CA SER A 567 -11.56 36.90 5.49
C SER A 567 -12.20 35.93 4.49
N SER A 568 -13.20 35.17 4.93
CA SER A 568 -13.94 34.16 4.13
C SER A 568 -14.52 34.66 2.81
N ASP A 569 -14.88 35.94 2.74
CA ASP A 569 -15.45 36.61 1.56
C ASP A 569 -14.38 37.10 0.56
N LEU A 570 -13.10 36.91 0.84
CA LEU A 570 -11.98 37.43 0.07
C LEU A 570 -11.08 36.32 -0.48
N THR A 571 -10.53 36.52 -1.68
CA THR A 571 -9.34 35.79 -2.12
C THR A 571 -8.20 36.72 -2.47
N ALA A 572 -7.02 36.48 -1.91
CA ALA A 572 -5.84 37.29 -2.15
C ALA A 572 -4.74 36.51 -2.91
N GLU A 573 -4.03 37.20 -3.79
CA GLU A 573 -2.90 36.67 -4.55
C GLU A 573 -1.75 37.69 -4.53
N VAL A 574 -0.51 37.23 -4.41
CA VAL A 574 0.68 38.08 -4.47
C VAL A 574 1.21 38.10 -5.91
N ILE A 575 1.25 39.28 -6.52
CA ILE A 575 1.54 39.44 -7.96
C ILE A 575 2.91 40.05 -8.26
N SER A 576 3.61 40.57 -7.26
CA SER A 576 4.97 41.11 -7.45
C SER A 576 5.81 41.12 -6.17
N SER A 577 7.11 40.89 -6.33
CA SER A 577 8.17 41.02 -5.33
C SER A 577 8.93 42.35 -5.49
N ALA A 578 9.77 42.70 -4.51
CA ALA A 578 10.70 43.82 -4.59
C ALA A 578 12.16 43.36 -4.34
N ARG A 579 13.13 44.17 -4.74
CA ARG A 579 14.57 43.91 -4.53
C ARG A 579 15.22 45.02 -3.70
N GLY A 580 16.08 44.62 -2.76
CA GLY A 580 16.94 45.49 -1.97
C GLY A 580 18.42 45.25 -2.25
N THR A 581 19.28 46.21 -1.94
CA THR A 581 20.74 46.05 -1.99
C THR A 581 21.38 46.78 -0.82
N ILE A 582 22.18 46.06 -0.04
CA ILE A 582 23.02 46.57 1.03
C ILE A 582 24.41 46.80 0.42
N LYS A 583 24.90 48.02 0.52
CA LYS A 583 26.29 48.32 0.17
C LYS A 583 27.14 48.18 1.42
N ASP A 584 28.23 47.46 1.32
CA ASP A 584 29.23 47.39 2.39
C ASP A 584 30.01 48.72 2.45
N ASP A 585 30.05 49.34 3.62
CA ASP A 585 30.79 50.59 3.90
C ASP A 585 32.09 50.36 4.71
N ASP A 586 32.43 49.11 5.04
CA ASP A 586 33.66 48.75 5.76
C ASP A 586 34.91 48.66 4.86
N ARG A 587 34.76 48.77 3.53
CA ARG A 587 35.87 48.75 2.58
C ARG A 587 36.64 50.08 2.54
N ASN A 588 37.95 50.02 2.81
CA ASN A 588 38.87 51.15 2.59
C ASN A 588 39.13 51.36 1.08
N PRO A 589 38.72 52.50 0.49
CA PRO A 589 38.80 52.74 -0.95
C PRO A 589 40.23 52.96 -1.50
N ASN A 590 41.27 52.97 -0.66
CA ASN A 590 42.65 53.29 -1.05
C ASN A 590 43.63 52.10 -1.06
N ASN A 591 43.17 50.83 -0.99
CA ASN A 591 44.05 49.66 -1.02
C ASN A 591 44.24 49.11 -2.46
N PRO A 592 45.46 49.12 -3.04
CA PRO A 592 45.72 48.74 -4.44
C PRO A 592 45.69 47.23 -4.74
N ASN A 593 45.49 46.35 -3.75
CA ASN A 593 45.42 44.89 -3.95
C ASN A 593 43.98 44.34 -4.03
N ASN A 594 42.99 45.18 -4.34
CA ASN A 594 41.60 44.75 -4.44
C ASN A 594 41.32 44.11 -5.81
N SER A 595 41.54 42.80 -5.93
CA SER A 595 40.95 41.96 -6.98
C SER A 595 39.72 41.26 -6.42
N ASP A 596 38.60 41.30 -7.15
CA ASP A 596 37.27 40.79 -6.78
C ASP A 596 37.20 39.27 -6.52
N ILE A 597 37.90 38.75 -5.52
CA ILE A 597 37.80 37.34 -5.09
C ILE A 597 37.64 37.29 -3.56
N PRO A 598 36.51 36.76 -3.03
CA PRO A 598 36.39 36.49 -1.60
C PRO A 598 37.39 35.38 -1.23
N THR A 599 38.46 35.73 -0.51
CA THR A 599 39.41 34.77 0.04
C THR A 599 39.75 35.16 1.47
N ASP A 600 38.77 35.08 2.38
CA ASP A 600 39.10 34.78 3.78
C ASP A 600 38.58 33.39 4.13
N PRO A 601 39.44 32.37 4.25
CA PRO A 601 39.07 31.03 4.68
C PRO A 601 38.61 30.93 6.16
N ASN A 602 38.59 32.04 6.92
CA ASN A 602 38.14 32.08 8.31
C ASN A 602 36.76 32.72 8.54
N ASP A 603 36.00 33.02 7.48
CA ASP A 603 34.61 33.46 7.62
C ASP A 603 33.73 32.31 8.17
N PRO A 604 33.14 32.45 9.38
CA PRO A 604 32.29 31.42 9.96
C PRO A 604 30.97 31.19 9.21
N GLN A 605 30.55 32.10 8.33
CA GLN A 605 29.40 31.93 7.43
C GLN A 605 29.77 31.24 6.10
N ASN A 606 31.07 31.09 5.81
CA ASN A 606 31.62 30.36 4.65
C ASN A 606 32.58 29.23 5.05
N ALA A 607 32.45 28.71 6.28
CA ALA A 607 33.23 27.55 6.71
C ALA A 607 32.97 26.39 5.73
N PRO A 608 34.02 25.71 5.24
CA PRO A 608 33.85 24.61 4.31
C PRO A 608 32.96 23.54 4.94
N VAL A 609 31.85 23.22 4.27
CA VAL A 609 30.94 22.16 4.70
C VAL A 609 31.71 20.84 4.66
N ARG A 610 31.56 20.05 5.73
CA ARG A 610 32.21 18.76 5.88
C ARG A 610 31.24 17.74 6.43
N TYR A 611 31.40 16.51 5.97
CA TYR A 611 30.68 15.33 6.42
C TYR A 611 31.68 14.21 6.63
N ASP A 612 31.45 13.38 7.64
CA ASP A 612 32.33 12.27 7.98
C ASP A 612 31.76 10.91 7.61
N PRO A 613 32.68 10.00 7.25
CA PRO A 613 32.52 8.60 7.60
C PRO A 613 33.77 7.99 8.25
N ILE A 614 33.61 6.81 8.86
CA ILE A 614 34.73 5.97 9.33
C ILE A 614 35.43 5.28 8.13
N ILE A 615 36.75 5.39 8.11
CA ILE A 615 37.68 4.74 7.17
C ILE A 615 38.52 3.71 7.92
N ILE A 616 38.74 2.54 7.32
CA ILE A 616 39.67 1.52 7.80
C ILE A 616 40.92 1.52 6.93
N ASP A 617 42.08 1.73 7.55
CA ASP A 617 43.40 1.64 6.91
C ASP A 617 43.75 0.16 6.66
N LEU A 618 43.56 -0.34 5.44
CA LEU A 618 43.72 -1.76 5.13
C LEU A 618 45.16 -2.14 4.78
N ASN A 619 45.96 -1.21 4.25
CA ASN A 619 47.33 -1.46 3.84
C ASN A 619 48.37 -1.15 4.96
N LYS A 620 47.92 -0.56 6.07
CA LYS A 620 48.69 -0.23 7.28
C LYS A 620 49.75 0.85 7.04
N ASP A 621 49.51 1.77 6.10
CA ASP A 621 50.40 2.92 5.86
C ASP A 621 49.82 4.27 6.31
N GLY A 622 48.66 4.25 6.97
CA GLY A 622 47.92 5.39 7.48
C GLY A 622 46.91 5.92 6.46
N THR A 623 45.73 6.30 6.96
CA THR A 623 44.64 6.83 6.13
C THR A 623 45.10 7.98 5.24
N THR A 624 44.94 7.83 3.93
CA THR A 624 45.29 8.86 2.94
C THR A 624 44.07 9.29 2.15
N THR A 625 43.87 10.61 2.03
CA THR A 625 42.75 11.17 1.26
C THR A 625 43.25 12.03 0.09
N SER A 626 42.42 12.21 -0.93
CA SER A 626 42.64 13.15 -2.02
C SER A 626 42.01 14.50 -1.71
N LYS A 627 42.59 15.56 -2.29
CA LYS A 627 42.03 16.91 -2.21
C LYS A 627 40.72 17.00 -2.99
N LEU A 628 39.79 17.82 -2.51
CA LEU A 628 38.64 18.28 -3.29
C LEU A 628 39.12 18.92 -4.60
N ASN A 629 38.81 18.28 -5.73
CA ASN A 629 39.19 18.75 -7.07
C ASN A 629 38.08 18.53 -8.13
N GLY A 630 36.91 18.04 -7.73
CA GLY A 630 35.80 17.71 -8.63
C GLY A 630 35.95 16.41 -9.40
N ALA A 631 36.86 15.50 -8.99
CA ALA A 631 37.03 14.20 -9.65
C ALA A 631 36.01 13.14 -9.18
N VAL A 632 35.50 13.27 -7.95
CA VAL A 632 34.55 12.33 -7.35
C VAL A 632 33.38 13.11 -6.77
N ASN A 633 32.17 12.61 -7.04
CA ASN A 633 30.91 13.12 -6.51
C ASN A 633 30.22 12.02 -5.71
N PHE A 634 29.86 12.31 -4.46
CA PHE A 634 29.14 11.37 -3.61
C PHE A 634 28.15 12.11 -2.71
N ASP A 635 27.00 11.51 -2.44
CA ASP A 635 25.96 12.08 -1.57
C ASP A 635 26.30 11.76 -0.11
N MET A 636 27.13 12.59 0.51
CA MET A 636 27.60 12.38 1.88
C MET A 636 26.54 12.70 2.94
N ASP A 637 25.56 13.55 2.62
CA ASP A 637 24.54 13.99 3.59
C ASP A 637 23.15 13.40 3.38
N ASN A 638 23.02 12.48 2.42
CA ASN A 638 21.80 11.75 2.09
C ASN A 638 20.66 12.69 1.68
N ASN A 639 20.98 13.72 0.89
CA ASN A 639 19.99 14.66 0.35
C ASN A 639 19.53 14.29 -1.08
N GLY A 640 20.13 13.27 -1.68
CA GLY A 640 19.87 12.78 -3.02
C GLY A 640 20.71 13.43 -4.12
N PHE A 641 21.53 14.44 -3.80
CA PHE A 641 22.48 15.09 -4.71
C PHE A 641 23.90 14.67 -4.32
N LYS A 642 24.73 14.37 -5.33
CA LYS A 642 26.12 13.99 -5.09
C LYS A 642 27.03 15.20 -5.21
N GLU A 643 27.63 15.63 -4.11
CA GLU A 643 28.53 16.78 -4.10
C GLU A 643 29.96 16.39 -4.44
N ALA A 644 30.66 17.27 -5.14
CA ALA A 644 32.09 17.11 -5.36
C ALA A 644 32.80 17.09 -4.01
N THR A 645 33.63 16.07 -3.79
CA THR A 645 34.29 15.83 -2.50
C THR A 645 35.74 15.38 -2.68
N GLY A 646 36.53 15.42 -1.61
CA GLY A 646 37.74 14.61 -1.52
C GLY A 646 37.39 13.13 -1.35
N TRP A 647 38.33 12.23 -1.60
CA TRP A 647 38.07 10.78 -1.56
C TRP A 647 39.19 10.00 -0.89
N ILE A 648 38.92 8.79 -0.38
CA ILE A 648 39.95 7.92 0.18
C ILE A 648 40.87 7.33 -0.88
N SER A 649 42.04 6.85 -0.45
CA SER A 649 42.88 5.96 -1.26
C SER A 649 42.13 4.67 -1.61
N LYS A 650 42.37 4.13 -2.81
CA LYS A 650 41.87 2.81 -3.23
C LYS A 650 42.39 1.64 -2.37
N ASP A 651 43.44 1.88 -1.59
CA ASP A 651 44.06 0.88 -0.73
C ASP A 651 43.39 0.82 0.66
N ASP A 652 42.51 1.77 0.99
CA ASP A 652 41.70 1.85 2.22
C ASP A 652 40.22 1.52 1.92
N ALA A 653 39.37 1.49 2.95
CA ALA A 653 37.94 1.24 2.78
C ALA A 653 37.05 2.04 3.73
N PHE A 654 35.86 2.44 3.26
CA PHE A 654 34.80 2.96 4.12
C PHE A 654 34.18 1.83 4.93
N LEU A 655 33.90 2.06 6.22
CA LEU A 655 33.02 1.19 7.00
C LEU A 655 31.56 1.53 6.68
N ALA A 656 30.76 0.51 6.36
CA ALA A 656 29.42 0.70 5.83
C ALA A 656 28.42 -0.37 6.32
N TYR A 657 27.14 -0.05 6.14
CA TYR A 657 26.01 -0.94 6.37
C TYR A 657 24.94 -0.67 5.30
N ASP A 658 24.73 -1.63 4.39
CA ASP A 658 23.69 -1.57 3.35
C ASP A 658 22.31 -1.57 4.03
N LYS A 659 21.74 -0.37 4.16
CA LYS A 659 20.56 -0.13 4.99
C LYS A 659 19.28 -0.42 4.22
N ASN A 660 19.30 -0.21 2.91
CA ASN A 660 18.16 -0.41 2.04
C ASN A 660 18.13 -1.82 1.39
N GLY A 661 19.21 -2.59 1.54
CA GLY A 661 19.35 -3.96 1.03
C GLY A 661 19.52 -4.04 -0.49
N ASN A 662 20.01 -2.97 -1.14
CA ASN A 662 20.15 -2.89 -2.58
C ASN A 662 21.49 -3.45 -3.10
N GLY A 663 22.38 -3.88 -2.20
CA GLY A 663 23.70 -4.42 -2.50
C GLY A 663 24.74 -3.38 -2.88
N LYS A 664 24.51 -2.10 -2.59
CA LYS A 664 25.40 -0.97 -2.89
C LYS A 664 25.46 -0.02 -1.70
N ILE A 665 26.52 0.75 -1.63
CA ILE A 665 26.64 1.90 -0.73
C ILE A 665 26.55 3.15 -1.60
N ASP A 666 25.41 3.83 -1.56
CA ASP A 666 25.11 4.90 -2.52
C ASP A 666 24.89 6.28 -1.90
N ASN A 667 24.87 6.38 -0.56
CA ASN A 667 24.77 7.64 0.16
C ASN A 667 25.33 7.54 1.61
N GLY A 668 25.48 8.69 2.27
CA GLY A 668 26.06 8.80 3.62
C GLY A 668 25.23 8.20 4.75
N SER A 669 23.94 7.84 4.54
CA SER A 669 23.16 7.14 5.57
C SER A 669 23.53 5.67 5.73
N GLU A 670 24.31 5.13 4.79
CA GLU A 670 24.86 3.77 4.77
C GLU A 670 26.33 3.72 5.17
N LEU A 671 26.93 4.89 5.41
CA LEU A 671 28.24 5.06 6.02
C LEU A 671 28.08 5.42 7.51
N PHE A 672 29.15 5.26 8.31
CA PHE A 672 29.16 5.62 9.72
C PHE A 672 29.79 7.00 9.95
N GLY A 673 28.99 8.03 10.24
CA GLY A 673 29.36 9.43 10.43
C GLY A 673 28.25 10.33 11.01
N ASP A 674 28.42 11.65 10.92
CA ASP A 674 27.43 12.67 11.37
C ASP A 674 26.12 12.69 10.58
N LYS A 675 26.04 11.92 9.48
CA LYS A 675 24.85 11.74 8.64
C LYS A 675 24.25 10.35 8.74
N THR A 676 24.85 9.46 9.53
CA THR A 676 24.22 8.21 9.90
C THR A 676 22.99 8.49 10.75
N VAL A 677 21.88 7.87 10.35
CA VAL A 677 20.60 8.00 11.05
C VAL A 677 20.43 6.81 11.97
N SER A 678 20.49 7.07 13.27
CA SER A 678 20.47 6.10 14.35
C SER A 678 19.06 5.81 14.89
N VAL A 679 18.41 4.71 14.48
CA VAL A 679 17.30 4.06 15.22
C VAL A 679 17.16 2.58 14.79
N GLY A 680 17.04 1.67 15.77
CA GLY A 680 16.92 0.21 15.61
C GLY A 680 15.72 -0.34 14.81
N ALA A 681 15.57 -1.67 14.87
CA ALA A 681 14.94 -2.63 13.94
C ALA A 681 13.55 -2.36 13.31
N TYR A 682 12.88 -1.24 13.58
CA TYR A 682 11.65 -0.79 12.92
C TYR A 682 11.65 0.76 12.86
N GLY A 683 12.16 1.36 11.77
CA GLY A 683 12.52 2.79 11.74
C GLY A 683 11.34 3.77 11.66
N TYR A 684 11.48 4.99 12.22
CA TYR A 684 10.62 6.18 11.96
C TYR A 684 11.32 7.58 12.19
N THR A 685 12.67 7.64 12.18
CA THR A 685 13.60 8.78 12.43
C THR A 685 13.45 9.66 13.68
N GLY A 686 14.57 9.77 14.43
CA GLY A 686 14.94 10.91 15.26
C GLY A 686 16.46 10.95 15.49
N LYS A 687 17.07 12.13 15.24
CA LYS A 687 18.48 12.61 15.40
C LYS A 687 19.64 11.83 14.73
N THR A 688 20.57 12.60 14.16
CA THR A 688 21.88 12.15 13.65
C THR A 688 22.92 12.02 14.77
N ALA A 689 23.94 11.18 14.59
CA ALA A 689 25.07 11.07 15.52
C ALA A 689 26.01 12.29 15.45
N GLU A 690 26.84 12.50 16.47
CA GLU A 690 27.84 13.58 16.49
C GLU A 690 29.09 13.28 15.65
N ASN A 691 29.43 12.00 15.49
CA ASN A 691 30.53 11.46 14.68
C ASN A 691 30.27 9.96 14.37
N GLY A 692 31.10 9.36 13.53
CA GLY A 692 30.95 7.98 13.06
C GLY A 692 31.11 6.91 14.12
N PHE A 693 31.97 7.11 15.13
CA PHE A 693 32.11 6.12 16.21
C PHE A 693 30.88 6.11 17.14
N GLU A 694 30.27 7.28 17.37
CA GLU A 694 29.00 7.36 18.07
C GLU A 694 27.87 6.67 17.29
N ALA A 695 27.87 6.77 15.95
CA ALA A 695 26.94 6.02 15.11
C ALA A 695 27.19 4.50 15.19
N LEU A 696 28.45 4.06 15.19
CA LEU A 696 28.80 2.64 15.21
C LEU A 696 28.45 1.95 16.53
N LYS A 697 28.38 2.68 17.65
CA LYS A 697 27.96 2.13 18.96
C LYS A 697 26.60 1.44 18.95
N GLU A 698 25.71 1.78 18.02
CA GLU A 698 24.42 1.07 17.89
C GLU A 698 24.56 -0.41 17.51
N PHE A 699 25.70 -0.79 16.94
CA PHE A 699 26.02 -2.16 16.55
C PHE A 699 26.70 -2.95 17.67
N ASP A 700 27.11 -2.29 18.77
CA ASP A 700 27.63 -2.95 19.99
C ASP A 700 26.45 -3.39 20.86
N PHE A 701 25.93 -4.59 20.58
CA PHE A 701 24.72 -5.09 21.22
C PHE A 701 24.96 -5.48 22.68
N ASN A 702 26.20 -5.86 22.99
CA ASN A 702 26.57 -6.33 24.32
C ASN A 702 27.10 -5.18 25.24
N ASN A 703 27.32 -3.98 24.68
CA ASN A 703 27.80 -2.76 25.31
C ASN A 703 29.22 -2.86 25.92
N ASP A 704 30.12 -3.65 25.33
CA ASP A 704 31.51 -3.78 25.79
C ASP A 704 32.49 -2.77 25.14
N ASN A 705 31.97 -1.86 24.30
CA ASN A 705 32.67 -0.88 23.47
C ASN A 705 33.57 -1.52 22.40
N ILE A 706 33.25 -2.74 21.96
CA ILE A 706 33.95 -3.45 20.91
C ILE A 706 32.92 -4.00 19.93
N ILE A 707 33.13 -3.75 18.65
CA ILE A 707 32.38 -4.44 17.59
C ILE A 707 33.11 -5.73 17.25
N ASP A 708 32.55 -6.88 17.63
CA ASP A 708 33.11 -8.21 17.33
C ASP A 708 32.04 -9.27 17.05
N GLU A 709 32.44 -10.53 16.88
CA GLU A 709 31.53 -11.64 16.58
C GLU A 709 30.45 -11.91 17.65
N LYS A 710 30.55 -11.29 18.84
CA LYS A 710 29.51 -11.36 19.88
C LYS A 710 28.33 -10.43 19.59
N ASP A 711 28.47 -9.52 18.63
CA ASP A 711 27.41 -8.60 18.23
C ASP A 711 26.55 -9.17 17.10
N LYS A 712 25.23 -9.09 17.28
CA LYS A 712 24.23 -9.74 16.43
C LYS A 712 24.32 -9.36 14.93
N ASP A 713 24.81 -8.16 14.63
CA ASP A 713 24.84 -7.58 13.29
C ASP A 713 26.28 -7.44 12.76
N PHE A 714 27.28 -8.00 13.44
CA PHE A 714 28.69 -7.99 13.01
C PHE A 714 28.88 -8.51 11.57
N ASP A 715 28.16 -9.58 11.22
CA ASP A 715 28.22 -10.22 9.90
C ASP A 715 27.54 -9.40 8.79
N LYS A 716 26.88 -8.30 9.14
CA LYS A 716 26.23 -7.38 8.19
C LYS A 716 27.04 -6.12 7.93
N LEU A 717 28.11 -5.89 8.69
CA LEU A 717 29.01 -4.76 8.47
C LEU A 717 29.90 -5.03 7.28
N LEU A 718 30.06 -4.00 6.44
CA LEU A 718 30.74 -4.07 5.16
C LEU A 718 31.90 -3.08 5.13
N LEU A 719 32.91 -3.41 4.32
CA LEU A 719 33.96 -2.51 3.88
C LEU A 719 33.77 -2.25 2.40
N TRP A 720 33.62 -0.96 2.06
CA TRP A 720 33.60 -0.50 0.67
C TRP A 720 34.97 0.05 0.30
N GLN A 721 35.69 -0.71 -0.52
CA GLN A 721 36.97 -0.33 -1.10
C GLN A 721 36.74 0.07 -2.57
N ASP A 722 36.67 1.37 -2.83
CA ASP A 722 36.52 1.92 -4.18
C ASP A 722 37.85 1.83 -4.94
N LEU A 723 37.99 0.79 -5.77
CA LEU A 723 39.27 0.39 -6.37
C LEU A 723 39.69 1.31 -7.52
N ASN A 724 38.73 2.00 -8.13
CA ASN A 724 38.95 2.89 -9.26
C ASN A 724 38.70 4.37 -8.93
N THR A 725 38.28 4.68 -7.70
CA THR A 725 38.10 6.02 -7.16
C THR A 725 37.02 6.80 -7.93
N ASN A 726 35.89 6.15 -8.23
CA ASN A 726 34.79 6.75 -8.99
C ASN A 726 33.57 7.13 -8.13
N GLY A 727 33.54 6.78 -6.84
CA GLY A 727 32.43 7.06 -5.93
C GLY A 727 31.17 6.21 -6.18
N LEU A 728 31.29 5.08 -6.86
CA LEU A 728 30.21 4.13 -7.12
C LEU A 728 30.59 2.76 -6.58
N THR A 729 29.66 2.06 -5.91
CA THR A 729 29.89 0.66 -5.55
C THR A 729 29.79 -0.23 -6.79
N GLU A 730 30.87 -0.93 -7.12
CA GLU A 730 30.94 -1.89 -8.22
C GLU A 730 31.21 -3.34 -7.75
N GLU A 731 31.08 -4.30 -8.67
CA GLU A 731 31.28 -5.71 -8.35
C GLU A 731 32.72 -5.96 -7.86
N GLY A 732 32.84 -6.54 -6.65
CA GLY A 732 34.12 -6.88 -6.03
C GLY A 732 34.67 -5.82 -5.05
N GLU A 733 34.02 -4.67 -4.94
CA GLU A 733 34.44 -3.55 -4.06
C GLU A 733 33.84 -3.60 -2.66
N LEU A 734 32.78 -4.39 -2.46
CA LEU A 734 32.06 -4.51 -1.20
C LEU A 734 32.29 -5.90 -0.60
N LYS A 735 32.81 -5.94 0.62
CA LYS A 735 33.13 -7.18 1.34
C LYS A 735 32.77 -7.06 2.82
N THR A 736 32.50 -8.19 3.47
CA THR A 736 32.26 -8.23 4.92
C THR A 736 33.55 -8.04 5.73
N LEU A 737 33.41 -7.66 7.00
CA LEU A 737 34.56 -7.61 7.93
C LEU A 737 35.32 -8.95 8.00
N LYS A 738 34.58 -10.07 7.99
CA LYS A 738 35.15 -11.43 8.00
C LYS A 738 36.00 -11.71 6.77
N GLU A 739 35.57 -11.28 5.58
CA GLU A 739 36.34 -11.45 4.33
C GLU A 739 37.65 -10.65 4.33
N HIS A 740 37.72 -9.56 5.10
CA HIS A 740 38.94 -8.79 5.36
C HIS A 740 39.76 -9.30 6.57
N ASN A 741 39.38 -10.43 7.18
CA ASN A 741 40.00 -10.99 8.38
C ASN A 741 39.99 -10.04 9.59
N ILE A 742 39.03 -9.11 9.66
CA ILE A 742 38.85 -8.23 10.81
C ILE A 742 38.21 -9.04 11.94
N LYS A 743 38.84 -8.98 13.11
CA LYS A 743 38.41 -9.63 14.34
C LYS A 743 37.55 -8.70 15.18
N SER A 744 37.95 -7.44 15.33
CA SER A 744 37.22 -6.48 16.13
C SER A 744 37.57 -5.02 15.81
N ILE A 745 36.64 -4.11 16.08
CA ILE A 745 36.84 -2.64 16.01
C ILE A 745 36.61 -2.06 17.41
N ASP A 746 37.57 -1.31 17.95
CA ASP A 746 37.41 -0.62 19.25
C ASP A 746 36.59 0.66 19.07
N LEU A 747 35.58 0.87 19.91
CA LEU A 747 34.73 2.08 19.87
C LEU A 747 35.31 3.24 20.70
N ARG A 748 36.39 3.02 21.44
CA ARG A 748 37.08 4.05 22.22
C ARG A 748 38.09 4.77 21.34
N TYR A 749 37.68 5.91 20.82
CA TYR A 749 38.51 6.75 19.96
C TYR A 749 39.28 7.82 20.74
N LYS A 750 40.31 8.38 20.09
CA LYS A 750 41.02 9.59 20.50
C LYS A 750 40.64 10.75 19.59
N GLU A 751 40.41 11.91 20.19
CA GLU A 751 40.25 13.17 19.46
C GLU A 751 41.56 13.61 18.81
N THR A 752 41.49 14.00 17.54
CA THR A 752 42.58 14.47 16.70
C THR A 752 42.11 15.66 15.85
N GLN A 753 43.01 16.29 15.11
CA GLN A 753 42.73 17.39 14.16
C GLN A 753 43.81 17.37 13.08
N ILE A 754 43.90 16.28 12.33
CA ILE A 754 44.95 16.09 11.32
C ILE A 754 44.42 16.54 9.96
N ASP A 755 45.02 17.57 9.36
CA ASP A 755 44.76 17.93 7.97
C ASP A 755 45.36 16.87 7.04
N ASN A 756 44.52 16.33 6.16
CA ASN A 756 44.89 15.38 5.14
C ASN A 756 44.35 15.90 3.80
N ASN A 757 45.18 16.61 3.05
CA ASN A 757 44.81 17.21 1.76
C ASN A 757 43.55 18.11 1.81
N GLY A 758 43.35 18.82 2.92
CA GLY A 758 42.19 19.68 3.14
C GLY A 758 40.96 18.95 3.71
N ASN A 759 41.01 17.63 3.92
CA ASN A 759 40.08 16.87 4.76
C ASN A 759 40.60 16.81 6.21
N LEU A 760 39.76 16.47 7.19
CA LEU A 760 40.18 16.42 8.59
C LEU A 760 39.93 15.04 9.20
N ILE A 761 40.98 14.40 9.70
CA ILE A 761 40.81 13.26 10.60
C ILE A 761 40.58 13.82 12.00
N LYS A 762 39.40 13.52 12.58
CA LYS A 762 39.01 14.06 13.89
C LYS A 762 38.93 13.03 14.99
N GLN A 763 38.60 11.77 14.69
CA GLN A 763 38.65 10.69 15.68
C GLN A 763 39.42 9.51 15.11
N THR A 764 40.26 8.88 15.95
CA THR A 764 41.03 7.69 15.57
C THR A 764 40.87 6.60 16.62
N SER A 765 40.58 5.39 16.18
CA SER A 765 40.50 4.17 16.99
C SER A 765 41.32 3.03 16.37
N THR A 766 41.22 1.83 16.93
CA THR A 766 42.02 0.65 16.55
C THR A 766 41.14 -0.48 16.01
N VAL A 767 41.57 -1.08 14.90
CA VAL A 767 41.04 -2.34 14.37
C VAL A 767 42.03 -3.46 14.65
N THR A 768 41.53 -4.62 15.06
CA THR A 768 42.33 -5.84 15.27
C THR A 768 41.95 -6.90 14.23
N PHE A 769 42.95 -7.52 13.60
CA PHE A 769 42.77 -8.63 12.66
C PHE A 769 42.82 -10.00 13.38
N ASN A 770 42.40 -11.05 12.69
CA ASN A 770 42.42 -12.43 13.22
C ASN A 770 43.82 -12.95 13.60
N ASP A 771 44.88 -12.42 12.97
CA ASP A 771 46.28 -12.72 13.31
C ASP A 771 46.81 -11.89 14.51
N ASN A 772 45.95 -11.08 15.14
CA ASN A 772 46.23 -10.11 16.20
C ASN A 772 47.14 -8.94 15.80
N THR A 773 47.39 -8.73 14.51
CA THR A 773 47.92 -7.44 14.04
C THR A 773 46.83 -6.38 14.12
N THR A 774 47.23 -5.11 14.16
CA THR A 774 46.30 -3.98 14.30
C THR A 774 46.52 -2.94 13.19
N THR A 775 45.49 -2.12 12.94
CA THR A 775 45.51 -0.93 12.08
C THR A 775 44.60 0.16 12.65
N THR A 776 44.45 1.31 11.99
CA THR A 776 43.57 2.39 12.43
C THR A 776 42.16 2.28 11.82
N ALA A 777 41.19 2.75 12.60
CA ALA A 777 39.90 3.22 12.11
C ALA A 777 39.88 4.74 12.32
N ASP A 778 39.62 5.51 11.27
CA ASP A 778 39.72 6.97 11.29
C ASP A 778 38.39 7.60 10.84
N ASP A 779 37.87 8.53 11.63
CA ASP A 779 36.69 9.34 11.31
C ASP A 779 37.15 10.58 10.52
N VAL A 780 36.80 10.60 9.23
CA VAL A 780 37.37 11.53 8.25
C VAL A 780 36.33 12.49 7.72
N TRP A 781 36.48 13.77 8.06
CA TRP A 781 35.58 14.86 7.69
C TRP A 781 35.97 15.43 6.32
N PHE A 782 35.36 14.88 5.27
CA PHE A 782 35.57 15.27 3.88
C PHE A 782 35.02 16.66 3.60
N LYS A 783 35.81 17.48 2.90
CA LYS A 783 35.35 18.78 2.41
C LYS A 783 34.51 18.59 1.15
N VAL A 784 33.32 19.19 1.12
CA VAL A 784 32.43 19.17 -0.06
C VAL A 784 32.34 20.54 -0.74
N ASP A 785 32.07 20.54 -2.05
CA ASP A 785 31.76 21.74 -2.84
C ASP A 785 30.32 21.70 -3.36
N LEU A 786 29.45 22.43 -2.66
CA LEU A 786 28.02 22.50 -2.99
C LEU A 786 27.74 23.24 -4.31
N ARG A 787 28.75 23.81 -4.99
CA ARG A 787 28.56 24.43 -6.32
C ARG A 787 28.65 23.41 -7.44
N TYR A 788 29.23 22.24 -7.17
CA TYR A 788 29.42 21.16 -8.14
C TYR A 788 28.71 19.91 -7.64
N THR A 789 27.43 19.79 -8.01
CA THR A 789 26.55 18.69 -7.59
C THR A 789 26.04 17.92 -8.80
N GLU A 790 25.86 16.62 -8.63
CA GLU A 790 25.13 15.77 -9.57
C GLU A 790 23.75 15.47 -8.97
N GLN A 791 22.71 15.88 -9.68
CA GLN A 791 21.33 15.57 -9.31
C GLN A 791 20.99 14.09 -9.60
N PRO A 792 19.99 13.52 -8.93
CA PRO A 792 19.55 12.16 -9.22
C PRO A 792 18.91 12.08 -10.61
N ASN A 793 19.16 10.96 -11.29
CA ASN A 793 18.57 10.70 -12.60
C ASN A 793 17.07 10.39 -12.45
N ILE A 794 16.25 11.07 -13.24
CA ILE A 794 14.79 10.93 -13.24
C ILE A 794 14.36 10.77 -14.70
N ASP A 795 13.45 9.82 -14.96
CA ASP A 795 12.87 9.69 -16.30
C ASP A 795 11.97 10.88 -16.60
N ILE A 796 12.34 11.67 -17.62
CA ILE A 796 11.62 12.90 -17.98
C ILE A 796 10.51 12.52 -18.98
N PRO A 797 9.22 12.75 -18.65
CA PRO A 797 8.12 12.49 -19.57
C PRO A 797 8.25 13.23 -20.91
N GLU A 798 7.80 12.63 -22.01
CA GLU A 798 7.87 13.24 -23.36
C GLU A 798 7.24 14.65 -23.44
N ARG A 799 6.15 14.89 -22.70
CA ARG A 799 5.50 16.21 -22.64
C ARG A 799 6.40 17.32 -22.07
N ILE A 800 7.41 16.96 -21.27
CA ILE A 800 8.35 17.89 -20.61
C ILE A 800 9.64 18.06 -21.44
N LYS A 801 10.04 17.06 -22.23
CA LYS A 801 11.23 17.14 -23.10
C LYS A 801 11.14 18.30 -24.11
N ALA A 802 9.94 18.70 -24.49
CA ALA A 802 9.68 19.84 -25.37
C ALA A 802 9.74 21.21 -24.68
N LEU A 803 9.76 21.27 -23.35
CA LEU A 803 9.81 22.51 -22.56
C LEU A 803 11.26 23.00 -22.36
N PRO A 804 11.50 24.27 -21.99
CA PRO A 804 12.84 24.78 -21.71
C PRO A 804 13.58 23.97 -20.64
N GLU A 805 14.91 23.94 -20.74
CA GLU A 805 15.81 23.40 -19.71
C GLU A 805 16.67 24.51 -19.14
N VAL A 806 16.83 24.51 -17.81
CA VAL A 806 17.77 25.38 -17.10
C VAL A 806 18.52 24.51 -16.11
N THR A 807 19.84 24.47 -16.24
CA THR A 807 20.72 23.75 -15.33
C THR A 807 20.83 24.52 -14.01
N ALA A 808 20.53 23.84 -12.91
CA ALA A 808 20.70 24.36 -11.56
C ALA A 808 22.08 23.94 -10.99
N PHE A 809 22.42 24.47 -9.82
CA PHE A 809 23.59 24.07 -9.03
C PHE A 809 23.18 23.89 -7.56
N GLY A 810 24.00 23.18 -6.78
CA GLY A 810 23.67 22.83 -5.39
C GLY A 810 22.54 21.81 -5.31
N ASN A 811 21.70 21.94 -4.29
CA ASN A 811 20.66 20.95 -3.97
C ASN A 811 19.33 21.29 -4.66
N LEU A 812 19.41 21.86 -5.86
CA LEU A 812 18.27 22.23 -6.69
C LEU A 812 18.25 21.37 -7.95
N HIS A 813 17.11 20.73 -8.24
CA HIS A 813 16.95 19.97 -9.47
C HIS A 813 16.96 20.89 -10.69
N ASN A 814 17.51 20.40 -11.81
CA ASN A 814 17.34 21.05 -13.10
C ASN A 814 15.85 21.23 -13.44
N LEU A 815 15.52 22.24 -14.24
CA LEU A 815 14.15 22.68 -14.42
C LEU A 815 13.21 21.57 -14.92
N ARG A 816 13.65 20.74 -15.87
CA ARG A 816 12.81 19.62 -16.34
C ARG A 816 12.67 18.50 -15.32
N ASN A 817 13.69 18.22 -14.53
CA ASN A 817 13.61 17.26 -13.42
C ASN A 817 12.62 17.74 -12.36
N ALA A 818 12.64 19.03 -12.04
CA ALA A 818 11.69 19.66 -11.13
C ALA A 818 10.25 19.60 -11.68
N MET A 819 10.03 19.95 -12.95
CA MET A 819 8.70 19.85 -13.60
C MET A 819 8.18 18.40 -13.63
N SER A 820 9.07 17.42 -13.82
CA SER A 820 8.68 16.00 -13.83
C SER A 820 8.11 15.53 -12.50
N LYS A 821 8.47 16.21 -11.41
CA LYS A 821 7.97 15.99 -10.05
C LYS A 821 6.83 16.95 -9.65
N ASN A 822 6.56 17.99 -10.45
CA ASN A 822 5.66 19.07 -10.10
C ASN A 822 4.86 19.56 -11.32
N LEU A 823 3.64 19.04 -11.47
CA LEU A 823 2.73 19.39 -12.57
C LEU A 823 2.35 20.87 -12.59
N GLU A 824 2.32 21.52 -11.43
CA GLU A 824 2.03 22.94 -11.31
C GLU A 824 3.18 23.79 -11.85
N LEU A 825 4.44 23.44 -11.52
CA LEU A 825 5.62 24.06 -12.13
C LEU A 825 5.65 23.84 -13.65
N GLU A 826 5.26 22.64 -14.11
CA GLU A 826 5.12 22.34 -15.55
C GLU A 826 4.13 23.29 -16.23
N ASN A 827 2.95 23.50 -15.63
CA ASN A 827 1.95 24.42 -16.15
C ASN A 827 2.41 25.88 -16.07
N MET A 828 3.03 26.30 -14.96
CA MET A 828 3.59 27.63 -14.80
C MET A 828 4.64 27.93 -15.88
N ILE A 829 5.51 26.96 -16.22
CA ILE A 829 6.48 27.15 -17.31
C ILE A 829 5.80 27.24 -18.68
N LYS A 830 4.77 26.42 -18.95
CA LYS A 830 3.97 26.49 -20.20
C LYS A 830 3.27 27.83 -20.37
N ASP A 831 2.73 28.37 -19.28
CA ASP A 831 2.10 29.69 -19.27
C ASP A 831 3.17 30.77 -19.42
N TYR A 832 4.25 30.68 -18.64
CA TYR A 832 5.36 31.63 -18.64
C TYR A 832 5.97 31.82 -20.03
N ILE A 833 6.19 30.75 -20.80
CA ILE A 833 6.75 30.89 -22.16
C ILE A 833 5.80 31.60 -23.13
N SER A 834 4.49 31.54 -22.87
CA SER A 834 3.43 32.16 -23.69
C SER A 834 3.22 33.65 -23.38
N LEU A 835 3.77 34.14 -22.25
CA LEU A 835 3.65 35.54 -21.81
C LEU A 835 4.48 36.51 -22.67
N THR A 836 4.04 37.77 -22.68
CA THR A 836 4.82 38.89 -23.21
C THR A 836 6.09 39.15 -22.37
N PRO A 837 7.12 39.83 -22.90
CA PRO A 837 8.33 40.14 -22.12
C PRO A 837 8.08 40.90 -20.81
N GLU A 838 7.09 41.80 -20.78
CA GLU A 838 6.72 42.56 -19.58
C GLU A 838 6.05 41.68 -18.52
N GLU A 839 5.19 40.75 -18.93
CA GLU A 839 4.54 39.80 -18.02
C GLU A 839 5.52 38.73 -17.52
N LYS A 840 6.45 38.28 -18.36
CA LYS A 840 7.57 37.41 -17.97
C LYS A 840 8.39 38.02 -16.85
N ALA A 841 8.74 39.30 -16.95
CA ALA A 841 9.50 39.98 -15.90
C ALA A 841 8.76 39.99 -14.55
N LYS A 842 7.43 40.06 -14.54
CA LYS A 842 6.61 40.02 -13.32
C LYS A 842 6.50 38.61 -12.72
N GLN A 843 6.41 37.59 -13.58
CA GLN A 843 6.18 36.20 -13.15
C GLN A 843 7.47 35.40 -12.91
N LEU A 844 8.63 35.93 -13.30
CA LEU A 844 9.90 35.21 -13.21
C LEU A 844 10.21 34.77 -11.79
N ASP A 845 10.05 35.66 -10.81
CA ASP A 845 10.36 35.36 -9.41
C ASP A 845 9.44 34.25 -8.87
N ASN A 846 8.14 34.26 -9.23
CA ASN A 846 7.20 33.19 -8.86
C ASN A 846 7.63 31.84 -9.43
N VAL A 847 8.01 31.80 -10.71
CA VAL A 847 8.53 30.59 -11.36
C VAL A 847 9.81 30.10 -10.68
N LEU A 848 10.73 31.00 -10.31
CA LEU A 848 11.97 30.64 -9.61
C LEU A 848 11.68 30.10 -8.20
N PHE A 849 10.73 30.67 -7.47
CA PHE A 849 10.32 30.17 -6.16
C PHE A 849 9.63 28.82 -6.22
N LYS A 850 8.74 28.61 -7.21
CA LYS A 850 8.15 27.30 -7.48
C LYS A 850 9.22 26.26 -7.76
N TRP A 851 10.17 26.63 -8.62
CA TRP A 851 11.26 25.75 -9.01
C TRP A 851 12.15 25.39 -7.83
N ALA A 852 12.49 26.36 -6.98
CA ALA A 852 13.26 26.15 -5.75
C ALA A 852 12.50 25.41 -4.64
N GLY A 853 11.20 25.16 -4.81
CA GLY A 853 10.37 24.47 -3.82
C GLY A 853 10.17 25.26 -2.53
N VAL A 854 10.23 26.59 -2.60
CA VAL A 854 10.13 27.48 -1.42
C VAL A 854 8.73 28.07 -1.23
N GLU A 855 7.74 27.63 -2.01
CA GLU A 855 6.37 28.16 -1.93
C GLU A 855 5.56 27.64 -0.74
N SER A 856 5.75 26.38 -0.33
CA SER A 856 4.95 25.73 0.72
C SER A 856 5.61 25.68 2.09
N ASN A 857 6.85 26.15 2.22
CA ASN A 857 7.62 26.20 3.47
C ASN A 857 8.18 27.60 3.81
N ALA A 858 7.77 28.65 3.09
CA ALA A 858 8.15 30.03 3.44
C ALA A 858 7.69 30.42 4.86
N CYS A 859 6.59 29.85 5.35
CA CYS A 859 6.08 30.13 6.69
C CYS A 859 6.76 29.31 7.80
N ILE A 860 7.29 28.09 7.56
CA ILE A 860 8.00 27.28 8.58
C ILE A 860 9.21 26.54 7.97
N LYS A 861 10.41 26.85 8.53
CA LYS A 861 11.74 26.22 8.33
C LYS A 861 12.45 26.48 7.00
N ALA A 862 13.15 27.61 6.93
CA ALA A 862 14.49 27.61 6.35
C ALA A 862 15.40 26.81 7.32
N SER A 863 15.77 25.57 6.96
CA SER A 863 16.85 24.88 7.65
C SER A 863 18.17 25.60 7.33
N PRO A 864 19.05 25.82 8.32
CA PRO A 864 20.27 26.62 8.16
C PRO A 864 21.32 26.03 7.19
N ASN A 865 21.07 24.86 6.58
CA ASN A 865 22.02 24.13 5.76
C ASN A 865 21.67 24.07 4.27
N ARG A 866 20.64 24.77 3.79
CA ARG A 866 20.33 24.80 2.33
C ARG A 866 20.77 26.12 1.73
N HIS A 867 21.91 26.08 1.05
CA HIS A 867 22.28 27.13 0.11
C HIS A 867 21.36 27.02 -1.11
N TYR A 868 20.41 27.95 -1.22
CA TYR A 868 19.63 28.15 -2.44
C TYR A 868 20.37 29.18 -3.31
N GLY A 869 20.72 28.76 -4.52
CA GLY A 869 21.41 29.55 -5.53
C GLY A 869 20.51 30.45 -6.35
#